data_AF-A0A560D2K6-F1
#
_entry.id   AF-A0A560D2K6-F1
#
_cell.length_a   1.000
_cell.length_b   1.000
_cell.length_c   1.000
_cell.angle_alpha   90.00
_cell.angle_beta   90.00
_cell.angle_gamma   90.00
#
_symmetry.space_group_name_H-M   'P 1'
#
loop_
_entity.id
_entity.type
_entity.pdbx_description
1 polymer ?
#
loop_
_entity_poly.entity_id
_entity_poly.type
_entity_poly.pdbx_seq_one_letter_code
_entity_poly.pdbx_strand_id
1 'polypeptide(L)'
;MRLFSLRLTHKITAIGVIGVIGVVLIGGIHLYGERAMGVYRDAAEDARTVFELNNRIAIELLEARRAEKDFLLRSDAAKAQRQMEIGRQVALDIESLRGKIAAIGKPELAQKIDAMNASLKTYQARFAAVVEERQRLGLDEKSGLEGRLRASVHGIESQVDQLQNAPLKVTMLMMRRHEKDFMLRRDAKYGEDMKKRASEFAAGVGAAEIPDGAKVELRQKLADYQRDFSAWLDTALKLATELKGMSEAFSAVEPVIEQVSTSVEAIRVEADRLNDAERANIQSWIAVAIGLIATCVLGLGIFIGRSVSKPLSAMRAAMIELANGNFAVVLPGLGRPDEIGEIAQAVETFKINAERKAQEEAEEKIRQDKIAAERRRADMIRMADDFEGAIGEIVETVSSAATELEASATSLTTTAGRSTELATLVEAASEEAAANVQSVASAAEELTASVNEISRQVQDSARIAGEAVNQAGHTNDRVSELSRAAARIGDVVELINAIAGQTNLLALNATIEAARAGEAGRGFAVVASEVKALAEQTAKATGDIGQQISSIQVATQDSVGAIKTIGGTIERLSEISSTIAAAVEEQGAATSEISRNVQSAAAGTSEVSANISSVRQGATETGSASSQVLSAAQSLSNDSNRLKFEVSKFLDTVRAA
;
A
#
# COMPACT_ATOMS: atom_id res chain seq x y z
N MET A 1 11.67 31.05 73.84
CA MET A 1 12.21 29.83 73.19
C MET A 1 13.62 30.17 72.71
N ARG A 2 14.66 29.73 73.43
CA ARG A 2 16.07 29.99 73.05
C ARG A 2 16.38 29.14 71.81
N LEU A 3 16.26 29.72 70.62
CA LEU A 3 16.73 29.09 69.39
C LEU A 3 18.26 28.99 69.45
N PHE A 4 18.78 27.78 69.23
CA PHE A 4 20.20 27.47 69.10
C PHE A 4 20.90 28.50 68.20
N SER A 5 21.73 29.36 68.78
CA SER A 5 22.58 30.27 68.02
C SER A 5 23.81 29.52 67.56
N LEU A 6 23.69 28.89 66.39
CA LEU A 6 24.82 28.27 65.69
C LEU A 6 25.76 29.34 65.15
N ARG A 7 27.07 29.03 65.19
CA ARG A 7 28.12 29.82 64.55
C ARG A 7 27.89 29.96 63.04
N LEU A 8 28.30 31.09 62.47
CA LEU A 8 28.10 31.44 61.06
C LEU A 8 28.76 30.40 60.13
N THR A 9 29.93 29.89 60.51
CA THR A 9 30.63 28.81 59.81
C THR A 9 29.76 27.59 59.63
N HIS A 10 29.14 27.09 60.70
CA HIS A 10 28.27 25.90 60.68
C HIS A 10 27.02 26.11 59.81
N LYS A 11 26.48 27.33 59.77
CA LYS A 11 25.34 27.68 58.90
C LYS A 11 25.71 27.64 57.43
N ILE A 12 26.92 28.09 57.07
CA ILE A 12 27.43 28.05 55.69
C ILE A 12 27.77 26.61 55.29
N THR A 13 28.39 25.82 56.17
CA THR A 13 28.67 24.39 55.89
C THR A 13 27.37 23.60 55.67
N ALA A 14 26.30 23.93 56.40
CA ALA A 14 25.00 23.28 56.22
C ALA A 14 24.41 23.48 54.81
N ILE A 15 24.61 24.64 54.18
CA ILE A 15 24.18 24.89 52.79
C ILE A 15 24.97 23.99 51.82
N GLY A 16 26.30 23.91 52.00
CA GLY A 16 27.15 23.06 51.18
C GLY A 16 26.79 21.57 51.29
N VAL A 17 26.49 21.11 52.51
CA VAL A 17 26.05 19.73 52.76
C VAL A 17 24.70 19.43 52.09
N ILE A 18 23.73 20.35 52.11
CA ILE A 18 22.45 20.19 51.40
C ILE A 18 22.66 20.11 49.89
N GLY A 19 23.56 20.92 49.33
CA GLY A 19 23.90 20.86 47.91
C GLY A 19 24.46 19.50 47.50
N VAL A 20 25.42 18.96 48.26
CA VAL A 20 26.02 17.63 48.02
C VAL A 20 24.98 16.52 48.15
N ILE A 21 24.16 16.55 49.22
CA ILE A 21 23.05 15.59 49.40
C ILE A 21 22.08 15.67 48.22
N GLY A 22 21.76 16.87 47.74
CA GLY A 22 20.89 17.08 46.58
C GLY A 22 21.42 16.45 45.30
N VAL A 23 22.71 16.63 44.99
CA VAL A 23 23.34 16.01 43.82
C VAL A 23 23.35 14.49 43.93
N VAL A 24 23.69 13.93 45.09
CA VAL A 24 23.68 12.48 45.33
C VAL A 24 22.27 11.90 45.18
N LEU A 25 21.25 12.61 45.67
CA LEU A 25 19.86 12.17 45.63
C LEU A 25 19.30 12.20 44.19
N ILE A 26 19.57 13.28 43.43
CA ILE A 26 19.20 13.37 42.01
C ILE A 26 19.95 12.32 41.19
N GLY A 27 21.27 12.15 41.41
CA GLY A 27 22.07 11.13 40.74
C GLY A 27 21.59 9.71 41.05
N GLY A 28 21.19 9.45 42.29
CA GLY A 28 20.59 8.18 42.70
C GLY A 28 19.24 7.89 42.02
N ILE A 29 18.35 8.89 41.96
CA ILE A 29 17.08 8.78 41.22
C ILE A 29 17.34 8.54 39.73
N HIS A 30 18.32 9.22 39.15
CA HIS A 30 18.63 9.07 37.72
C HIS A 30 19.18 7.69 37.40
N LEU A 31 20.13 7.17 38.19
CA LEU A 31 20.71 5.83 38.02
C LEU A 31 19.68 4.72 38.26
N TYR A 32 18.80 4.89 39.25
CA TYR A 32 17.69 3.97 39.47
C TYR A 32 16.71 4.01 38.30
N GLY A 33 16.35 5.22 37.86
CA GLY A 33 15.46 5.45 36.72
C GLY A 33 15.99 4.84 35.43
N GLU A 34 17.29 4.97 35.13
CA GLU A 34 17.89 4.32 33.96
C GLU A 34 17.78 2.80 34.01
N ARG A 35 18.05 2.18 35.16
CA ARG A 35 17.91 0.72 35.32
C ARG A 35 16.46 0.27 35.21
N ALA A 36 15.52 1.02 35.78
CA ALA A 36 14.09 0.72 35.70
C ALA A 36 13.55 0.90 34.26
N MET A 37 13.99 1.93 33.54
CA MET A 37 13.60 2.19 32.15
C MET A 37 14.14 1.17 31.17
N GLY A 38 15.28 0.51 31.46
CA GLY A 38 15.87 -0.50 30.57
C GLY A 38 14.84 -1.57 30.16
N VAL A 39 14.11 -2.12 31.12
CA VAL A 39 13.12 -3.18 30.87
C VAL A 39 11.97 -2.70 29.98
N TYR A 40 11.46 -1.48 30.20
CA TYR A 40 10.37 -0.94 29.38
C TYR A 40 10.83 -0.50 27.99
N ARG A 41 12.07 0.00 27.88
CA ARG A 41 12.69 0.34 26.61
C ARG A 41 12.89 -0.92 25.76
N ASP A 42 13.47 -1.97 26.34
CA ASP A 42 13.71 -3.25 25.66
C ASP A 42 12.37 -3.86 25.21
N ALA A 43 11.33 -3.82 26.05
CA ALA A 43 9.99 -4.28 25.68
C ALA A 43 9.36 -3.47 24.53
N ALA A 44 9.54 -2.15 24.52
CA ALA A 44 9.07 -1.28 23.43
C ALA A 44 9.85 -1.51 22.13
N GLU A 45 11.16 -1.74 22.21
CA GLU A 45 12.00 -2.09 21.07
C GLU A 45 11.61 -3.46 20.49
N ASP A 46 11.45 -4.48 21.33
CA ASP A 46 10.97 -5.81 20.92
C ASP A 46 9.61 -5.71 20.21
N ALA A 47 8.66 -4.96 20.78
CA ALA A 47 7.34 -4.76 20.19
C ALA A 47 7.40 -4.03 18.84
N ARG A 48 8.31 -3.05 18.67
CA ARG A 48 8.54 -2.39 17.38
C ARG A 48 9.13 -3.34 16.35
N THR A 49 10.12 -4.16 16.70
CA THR A 49 10.69 -5.13 15.74
C THR A 49 9.67 -6.16 15.28
N VAL A 50 8.76 -6.57 16.17
CA VAL A 50 7.63 -7.44 15.83
C VAL A 50 6.65 -6.74 14.90
N PHE A 51 6.32 -5.47 15.16
CA PHE A 51 5.45 -4.67 14.30
C PHE A 51 6.02 -4.46 12.90
N GLU A 52 7.30 -4.11 12.80
CA GLU A 52 8.00 -3.95 11.52
C GLU A 52 8.01 -5.25 10.71
N LEU A 53 8.32 -6.37 11.37
CA LEU A 53 8.31 -7.70 10.73
C LEU A 53 6.90 -8.10 10.27
N ASN A 54 5.87 -7.82 11.08
CA ASN A 54 4.48 -8.06 10.70
C ASN A 54 4.06 -7.23 9.47
N ASN A 55 4.44 -5.96 9.41
CA ASN A 55 4.15 -5.10 8.25
C ASN A 55 4.89 -5.58 7.00
N ARG A 56 6.14 -6.01 7.15
CA ARG A 56 6.90 -6.60 6.05
C ARG A 56 6.21 -7.84 5.49
N ILE A 57 5.76 -8.76 6.35
CA ILE A 57 4.98 -9.95 5.95
C ILE A 57 3.71 -9.55 5.17
N ALA A 58 2.97 -8.55 5.65
CA ALA A 58 1.77 -8.08 4.96
C ALA A 58 2.07 -7.54 3.55
N ILE A 59 3.16 -6.79 3.39
CA ILE A 59 3.61 -6.27 2.09
C ILE A 59 4.04 -7.41 1.17
N GLU A 60 4.89 -8.32 1.65
CA GLU A 60 5.37 -9.46 0.86
C GLU A 60 4.21 -10.38 0.41
N LEU A 61 3.15 -10.52 1.22
CA LEU A 61 1.95 -11.25 0.83
C LEU A 61 1.17 -10.58 -0.31
N LEU A 62 1.08 -9.25 -0.31
CA LEU A 62 0.50 -8.50 -1.43
C LEU A 62 1.36 -8.64 -2.70
N GLU A 63 2.68 -8.66 -2.57
CA GLU A 63 3.60 -8.91 -3.68
C GLU A 63 3.47 -10.33 -4.24
N ALA A 64 3.34 -11.34 -3.36
CA ALA A 64 3.08 -12.72 -3.76
C ALA A 64 1.75 -12.82 -4.52
N ARG A 65 0.71 -12.14 -4.05
CA ARG A 65 -0.60 -12.10 -4.72
C ARG A 65 -0.52 -11.41 -6.09
N ARG A 66 0.28 -10.35 -6.22
CA ARG A 66 0.55 -9.70 -7.51
C ARG A 66 1.28 -10.64 -8.47
N ALA A 67 2.31 -11.33 -8.00
CA ALA A 67 3.07 -12.29 -8.80
C ALA A 67 2.22 -13.49 -9.26
N GLU A 68 1.29 -13.96 -8.40
CA GLU A 68 0.27 -14.95 -8.78
C GLU A 68 -0.57 -14.44 -9.96
N LYS A 69 -1.16 -13.24 -9.84
CA LYS A 69 -2.01 -12.67 -10.90
C LYS A 69 -1.25 -12.48 -12.21
N ASP A 70 -0.01 -12.03 -12.14
CA ASP A 70 0.89 -11.94 -13.29
C ASP A 70 1.09 -13.30 -13.99
N PHE A 71 1.29 -14.37 -13.21
CA PHE A 71 1.39 -15.73 -13.75
C PHE A 71 0.09 -16.18 -14.39
N LEU A 72 -1.06 -15.97 -13.75
CA LEU A 72 -2.35 -16.38 -14.30
C LEU A 72 -2.68 -15.68 -15.62
N LEU A 73 -2.32 -14.39 -15.74
CA LEU A 73 -2.55 -13.60 -16.95
C LEU A 73 -1.59 -13.94 -18.08
N ARG A 74 -0.30 -14.15 -17.77
CA ARG A 74 0.76 -14.28 -18.80
C ARG A 74 1.21 -15.71 -19.03
N SER A 75 0.87 -16.63 -18.14
CA SER A 75 1.32 -18.03 -18.14
C SER A 75 2.85 -18.17 -18.20
N ASP A 76 3.58 -17.24 -17.58
CA ASP A 76 5.05 -17.19 -17.60
C ASP A 76 5.65 -17.92 -16.38
N ALA A 77 6.47 -18.94 -16.64
CA ALA A 77 7.13 -19.73 -15.60
C ALA A 77 8.01 -18.88 -14.66
N ALA A 78 8.63 -17.80 -15.14
CA ALA A 78 9.44 -16.91 -14.29
C ALA A 78 8.58 -16.18 -13.25
N LYS A 79 7.32 -15.86 -13.59
CA LYS A 79 6.37 -15.23 -12.66
C LYS A 79 5.91 -16.22 -11.58
N ALA A 80 5.67 -17.48 -11.95
CA ALA A 80 5.40 -18.53 -10.99
C ALA A 80 6.56 -18.73 -10.01
N GLN A 81 7.81 -18.79 -10.52
CA GLN A 81 9.00 -18.90 -9.67
C GLN A 81 9.14 -17.71 -8.70
N ARG A 82 8.92 -16.49 -9.19
CA ARG A 82 8.95 -15.29 -8.34
C ARG A 82 7.92 -15.35 -7.21
N GLN A 83 6.69 -15.78 -7.50
CA GLN A 83 5.67 -15.97 -6.47
C GLN A 83 6.13 -16.97 -5.41
N MET A 84 6.66 -18.11 -5.83
CA MET A 84 7.08 -19.18 -4.91
C MET A 84 8.25 -18.72 -4.02
N GLU A 85 9.15 -17.90 -4.56
CA GLU A 85 10.27 -17.34 -3.80
C GLU A 85 9.79 -16.36 -2.72
N ILE A 86 8.89 -15.44 -3.07
CA ILE A 86 8.27 -14.54 -2.10
C ILE A 86 7.52 -15.36 -1.04
N GLY A 87 6.81 -16.41 -1.44
CA GLY A 87 6.14 -17.32 -0.52
C GLY A 87 7.08 -18.00 0.48
N ARG A 88 8.27 -18.43 0.05
CA ARG A 88 9.29 -18.98 0.96
C ARG A 88 9.79 -17.93 1.94
N GLN A 89 10.05 -16.71 1.47
CA GLN A 89 10.51 -15.63 2.34
C GLN A 89 9.45 -15.28 3.40
N VAL A 90 8.19 -15.17 2.99
CA VAL A 90 7.07 -14.95 3.92
C VAL A 90 7.00 -16.06 4.98
N ALA A 91 7.18 -17.32 4.60
CA ALA A 91 7.15 -18.43 5.55
C ALA A 91 8.28 -18.32 6.60
N LEU A 92 9.49 -17.91 6.19
CA LEU A 92 10.61 -17.66 7.10
C LEU A 92 10.34 -16.47 8.03
N ASP A 93 9.80 -15.39 7.48
CA ASP A 93 9.48 -14.18 8.26
C ASP A 93 8.36 -14.46 9.28
N ILE A 94 7.38 -15.29 8.93
CA ILE A 94 6.33 -15.76 9.86
C ILE A 94 6.92 -16.61 10.98
N GLU A 95 7.86 -17.50 10.69
CA GLU A 95 8.55 -18.30 11.70
C GLU A 95 9.38 -17.42 12.65
N SER A 96 10.07 -16.41 12.10
CA SER A 96 10.77 -15.39 12.88
C SER A 96 9.82 -14.58 13.77
N LEU A 97 8.66 -14.15 13.22
CA LEU A 97 7.62 -13.44 13.97
C LEU A 97 7.08 -14.30 15.11
N ARG A 98 6.82 -15.58 14.84
CA ARG A 98 6.39 -16.56 15.84
C ARG A 98 7.41 -16.72 16.97
N GLY A 99 8.70 -16.79 16.64
CA GLY A 99 9.79 -16.84 17.61
C GLY A 99 9.85 -15.60 18.51
N LYS A 100 9.75 -14.41 17.92
CA LYS A 100 9.74 -13.14 18.66
C LYS A 100 8.50 -13.00 19.57
N ILE A 101 7.33 -13.35 19.07
CA ILE A 101 6.09 -13.34 19.86
C ILE A 101 6.13 -14.31 21.04
N ALA A 102 6.78 -15.47 20.87
CA ALA A 102 7.00 -16.41 21.96
C ALA A 102 7.93 -15.81 23.04
N ALA A 103 8.99 -15.09 22.64
CA ALA A 103 9.91 -14.41 23.56
C ALA A 103 9.22 -13.30 24.39
N ILE A 104 8.26 -12.59 23.78
CA ILE A 104 7.46 -11.54 24.46
C ILE A 104 6.35 -12.15 25.35
N GLY A 105 6.14 -13.47 25.32
CA GLY A 105 5.20 -14.16 26.21
C GLY A 105 3.73 -13.95 25.85
N LYS A 106 3.39 -13.92 24.54
CA LYS A 106 2.01 -13.74 24.04
C LYS A 106 1.48 -15.01 23.37
N PRO A 107 1.07 -16.04 24.14
CA PRO A 107 0.73 -17.37 23.60
C PRO A 107 -0.50 -17.38 22.68
N GLU A 108 -1.51 -16.55 22.96
CA GLU A 108 -2.69 -16.42 22.09
C GLU A 108 -2.34 -15.88 20.70
N LEU A 109 -1.42 -14.91 20.63
CA LEU A 109 -0.94 -14.38 19.36
C LEU A 109 -0.06 -15.41 18.63
N ALA A 110 0.76 -16.17 19.36
CA ALA A 110 1.53 -17.27 18.78
C ALA A 110 0.61 -18.30 18.09
N GLN A 111 -0.52 -18.66 18.72
CA GLN A 111 -1.52 -19.56 18.11
C GLN A 111 -2.14 -18.98 16.84
N LYS A 112 -2.44 -17.67 16.81
CA LYS A 112 -2.93 -16.99 15.60
C LYS A 112 -1.90 -17.00 14.48
N ILE A 113 -0.62 -16.80 14.82
CA ILE A 113 0.48 -16.87 13.84
C ILE A 113 0.67 -18.30 13.31
N ASP A 114 0.53 -19.32 14.18
CA ASP A 114 0.56 -20.73 13.75
C ASP A 114 -0.61 -21.04 12.78
N ALA A 115 -1.81 -20.50 13.04
CA ALA A 115 -2.95 -20.61 12.14
C ALA A 115 -2.71 -19.87 10.81
N MET A 116 -2.14 -18.66 10.84
CA MET A 116 -1.74 -17.91 9.65
C MET A 116 -0.75 -18.71 8.79
N ASN A 117 0.27 -19.31 9.42
CA ASN A 117 1.25 -20.14 8.74
C ASN A 117 0.62 -21.37 8.09
N ALA A 118 -0.30 -22.05 8.78
CA ALA A 118 -1.01 -23.21 8.24
C ALA A 118 -1.87 -22.86 7.01
N SER A 119 -2.61 -21.74 7.08
CA SER A 119 -3.42 -21.26 5.98
C SER A 119 -2.56 -20.84 4.77
N LEU A 120 -1.43 -20.16 5.02
CA LEU A 120 -0.50 -19.78 3.96
C LEU A 120 0.20 -20.97 3.30
N LYS A 121 0.57 -22.00 4.07
CA LYS A 121 1.07 -23.26 3.51
C LYS A 121 0.03 -23.92 2.60
N THR A 122 -1.24 -23.90 2.98
CA THR A 122 -2.33 -24.42 2.15
C THR A 122 -2.46 -23.62 0.86
N TYR A 123 -2.45 -22.29 0.96
CA TYR A 123 -2.47 -21.41 -0.21
C TYR A 123 -1.28 -21.65 -1.15
N GLN A 124 -0.06 -21.78 -0.62
CA GLN A 124 1.13 -22.07 -1.42
C GLN A 124 1.07 -23.43 -2.10
N ALA A 125 0.56 -24.46 -1.42
CA ALA A 125 0.37 -25.79 -2.00
C ALA A 125 -0.65 -25.75 -3.16
N ARG A 126 -1.75 -25.00 -2.99
CA ARG A 126 -2.75 -24.79 -4.05
C ARG A 126 -2.17 -24.03 -5.24
N PHE A 127 -1.38 -22.97 -4.99
CA PHE A 127 -0.70 -22.26 -6.07
C PHE A 127 0.28 -23.17 -6.83
N ALA A 128 1.07 -23.99 -6.12
CA ALA A 128 1.95 -24.96 -6.76
C ALA A 128 1.19 -25.96 -7.65
N ALA A 129 0.02 -26.44 -7.20
CA ALA A 129 -0.85 -27.30 -8.00
C ALA A 129 -1.41 -26.57 -9.24
N VAL A 130 -1.80 -25.29 -9.11
CA VAL A 130 -2.22 -24.46 -10.24
C VAL A 130 -1.09 -24.32 -11.27
N VAL A 131 0.14 -24.08 -10.82
CA VAL A 131 1.32 -23.98 -11.70
C VAL A 131 1.55 -25.30 -12.44
N GLU A 132 1.51 -26.42 -11.73
CA GLU A 132 1.69 -27.76 -12.30
C GLU A 132 0.63 -28.07 -13.37
N GLU A 133 -0.65 -27.87 -13.06
CA GLU A 133 -1.73 -28.14 -14.01
C GLU A 133 -1.71 -27.16 -15.19
N ARG A 134 -1.31 -25.90 -14.98
CA ARG A 134 -1.13 -24.94 -16.08
C ARG A 134 0.03 -25.32 -16.99
N GLN A 135 1.16 -25.77 -16.45
CA GLN A 135 2.28 -26.29 -17.23
C GLN A 135 1.91 -27.56 -18.01
N ARG A 136 1.15 -28.47 -17.38
CA ARG A 136 0.63 -29.68 -18.03
C ARG A 136 -0.31 -29.35 -19.19
N LEU A 137 -1.18 -28.36 -19.01
CA LEU A 137 -2.08 -27.87 -20.04
C LEU A 137 -1.30 -27.22 -21.19
N GLY A 138 -0.26 -26.44 -20.88
CA GLY A 138 0.58 -25.72 -21.82
C GLY A 138 0.68 -24.25 -21.40
N LEU A 139 1.89 -23.70 -21.44
CA LEU A 139 2.13 -22.27 -21.17
C LEU A 139 1.88 -21.41 -22.41
N ASP A 140 1.95 -22.02 -23.59
CA ASP A 140 1.68 -21.43 -24.89
C ASP A 140 0.93 -22.42 -25.79
N GLU A 141 0.54 -21.96 -26.98
CA GLU A 141 -0.21 -22.75 -27.97
C GLU A 141 0.55 -23.95 -28.55
N LYS A 142 1.84 -24.11 -28.26
CA LYS A 142 2.73 -25.15 -28.83
C LYS A 142 3.19 -26.17 -27.78
N SER A 143 3.00 -25.89 -26.50
CA SER A 143 3.47 -26.70 -25.39
C SER A 143 2.32 -27.47 -24.71
N GLY A 144 2.69 -28.46 -23.90
CA GLY A 144 1.75 -29.22 -23.09
C GLY A 144 0.67 -29.97 -23.88
N LEU A 145 -0.49 -30.14 -23.25
CA LEU A 145 -1.67 -30.73 -23.87
C LEU A 145 -2.26 -29.86 -24.97
N GLU A 146 -2.14 -28.54 -24.89
CA GLU A 146 -2.67 -27.60 -25.88
C GLU A 146 -1.96 -27.74 -27.22
N GLY A 147 -0.63 -27.83 -27.22
CA GLY A 147 0.16 -28.12 -28.43
C GLY A 147 -0.17 -29.49 -29.03
N ARG A 148 -0.32 -30.53 -28.21
CA ARG A 148 -0.70 -31.88 -28.67
C ARG A 148 -2.09 -31.91 -29.29
N LEU A 149 -3.07 -31.30 -28.62
CA LEU A 149 -4.44 -31.17 -29.12
C LEU A 149 -4.48 -30.42 -30.46
N ARG A 150 -3.72 -29.33 -30.57
CA ARG A 150 -3.62 -28.58 -31.83
C ARG A 150 -3.06 -29.45 -32.96
N ALA A 151 -2.05 -30.26 -32.68
CA ALA A 151 -1.45 -31.16 -33.66
C ALA A 151 -2.42 -32.27 -34.11
N SER A 152 -3.15 -32.92 -33.19
CA SER A 152 -4.14 -33.94 -33.54
C SER A 152 -5.32 -33.36 -34.32
N VAL A 153 -5.80 -32.17 -33.93
CA VAL A 153 -6.78 -31.38 -34.68
C VAL A 153 -6.32 -31.09 -36.10
N HIS A 154 -5.15 -30.48 -36.30
CA HIS A 154 -4.63 -30.18 -37.64
C HIS A 154 -4.45 -31.45 -38.47
N GLY A 155 -4.03 -32.54 -37.81
CA GLY A 155 -3.85 -33.84 -38.43
C GLY A 155 -5.14 -34.39 -39.04
N ILE A 156 -6.27 -34.31 -38.35
CA ILE A 156 -7.58 -34.76 -38.87
C ILE A 156 -8.19 -33.74 -39.83
N GLU A 157 -8.09 -32.43 -39.57
CA GLU A 157 -8.61 -31.38 -40.47
C GLU A 157 -7.97 -31.49 -41.85
N SER A 158 -6.64 -31.61 -41.91
CA SER A 158 -5.89 -31.77 -43.18
C SER A 158 -6.34 -33.01 -43.95
N GLN A 159 -6.58 -34.14 -43.26
CA GLN A 159 -7.06 -35.37 -43.91
C GLN A 159 -8.47 -35.21 -44.47
N VAL A 160 -9.37 -34.59 -43.72
CA VAL A 160 -10.75 -34.34 -44.15
C VAL A 160 -10.78 -33.38 -45.34
N ASP A 161 -9.93 -32.35 -45.35
CA ASP A 161 -9.85 -31.39 -46.45
C ASP A 161 -9.31 -32.01 -47.74
N GLN A 162 -8.32 -32.92 -47.66
CA GLN A 162 -7.79 -33.64 -48.82
C GLN A 162 -8.82 -34.53 -49.49
N LEU A 163 -9.75 -35.10 -48.72
CA LEU A 163 -10.79 -36.00 -49.22
C LEU A 163 -11.99 -35.26 -49.83
N GLN A 164 -12.10 -33.94 -49.61
CA GLN A 164 -13.18 -33.08 -50.12
C GLN A 164 -14.60 -33.61 -49.84
N ASN A 165 -14.78 -34.31 -48.72
CA ASN A 165 -16.07 -34.90 -48.34
C ASN A 165 -16.87 -33.93 -47.46
N ALA A 166 -17.91 -33.31 -48.02
CA ALA A 166 -18.70 -32.28 -47.33
C ALA A 166 -19.38 -32.77 -46.03
N PRO A 167 -20.05 -33.95 -45.99
CA PRO A 167 -20.61 -34.48 -44.75
C PRO A 167 -19.58 -34.65 -43.62
N LEU A 168 -18.40 -35.22 -43.92
CA LEU A 168 -17.34 -35.37 -42.92
C LEU A 168 -16.81 -34.03 -42.44
N LYS A 169 -16.65 -33.05 -43.34
CA LYS A 169 -16.21 -31.70 -43.00
C LYS A 169 -17.18 -31.00 -42.04
N VAL A 170 -18.49 -31.12 -42.26
CA VAL A 170 -19.51 -30.52 -41.37
C VAL A 170 -19.40 -31.10 -39.96
N THR A 171 -19.34 -32.42 -39.82
CA THR A 171 -19.25 -33.06 -38.49
C THR A 171 -17.91 -32.75 -37.81
N MET A 172 -16.81 -32.63 -38.57
CA MET A 172 -15.52 -32.15 -38.07
C MET A 172 -15.62 -30.73 -37.48
N LEU A 173 -16.24 -29.79 -38.21
CA LEU A 173 -16.42 -28.42 -37.73
C LEU A 173 -17.33 -28.35 -36.49
N MET A 174 -18.33 -29.24 -36.38
CA MET A 174 -19.15 -29.35 -35.17
C MET A 174 -18.35 -29.85 -33.97
N MET A 175 -17.42 -30.80 -34.14
CA MET A 175 -16.49 -31.18 -33.07
C MET A 175 -15.61 -30.00 -32.65
N ARG A 176 -15.05 -29.24 -33.62
CA ARG A 176 -14.24 -28.03 -33.34
C ARG A 176 -15.01 -26.98 -32.57
N ARG A 177 -16.29 -26.78 -32.91
CA ARG A 177 -17.17 -25.86 -32.18
C ARG A 177 -17.27 -26.27 -30.71
N HIS A 178 -17.59 -27.53 -30.41
CA HIS A 178 -17.72 -27.98 -29.02
C HIS A 178 -16.39 -27.94 -28.26
N GLU A 179 -15.26 -28.24 -28.91
CA GLU A 179 -13.94 -28.00 -28.32
C GLU A 179 -13.79 -26.53 -27.93
N LYS A 180 -14.05 -25.60 -28.86
CA LYS A 180 -13.89 -24.16 -28.60
C LYS A 180 -14.87 -23.63 -27.57
N ASP A 181 -16.11 -24.11 -27.56
CA ASP A 181 -17.10 -23.78 -26.53
C ASP A 181 -16.64 -24.26 -25.15
N PHE A 182 -16.06 -25.47 -25.04
CA PHE A 182 -15.43 -25.93 -23.80
C PHE A 182 -14.22 -25.06 -23.41
N MET A 183 -13.35 -24.74 -24.37
CA MET A 183 -12.18 -23.89 -24.16
C MET A 183 -12.54 -22.47 -23.71
N LEU A 184 -13.72 -21.97 -24.01
CA LEU A 184 -14.20 -20.67 -23.56
C LEU A 184 -14.97 -20.75 -22.23
N ARG A 185 -15.86 -21.74 -22.09
CA ARG A 185 -16.89 -21.77 -21.04
C ARG A 185 -16.58 -22.73 -19.88
N ARG A 186 -15.64 -23.67 -20.05
CA ARG A 186 -15.26 -24.70 -19.06
C ARG A 186 -16.43 -25.58 -18.57
N ASP A 187 -17.48 -25.71 -19.36
CA ASP A 187 -18.67 -26.52 -19.03
C ASP A 187 -18.51 -27.94 -19.59
N ALA A 188 -18.51 -28.94 -18.70
CA ALA A 188 -18.31 -30.34 -19.05
C ALA A 188 -19.30 -30.88 -20.10
N LYS A 189 -20.48 -30.26 -20.27
CA LYS A 189 -21.46 -30.66 -21.30
C LYS A 189 -20.86 -30.66 -22.72
N TYR A 190 -19.95 -29.73 -23.00
CA TYR A 190 -19.32 -29.63 -24.30
C TYR A 190 -18.36 -30.79 -24.59
N GLY A 191 -17.84 -31.44 -23.54
CA GLY A 191 -17.11 -32.69 -23.66
C GLY A 191 -18.00 -33.83 -24.13
N GLU A 192 -19.21 -33.94 -23.59
CA GLU A 192 -20.20 -34.93 -24.00
C GLU A 192 -20.75 -34.66 -25.41
N ASP A 193 -20.99 -33.40 -25.75
CA ASP A 193 -21.37 -33.01 -27.11
C ASP A 193 -20.27 -33.33 -28.13
N MET A 194 -19.00 -33.09 -27.78
CA MET A 194 -17.85 -33.49 -28.62
C MET A 194 -17.82 -35.00 -28.83
N LYS A 195 -17.97 -35.81 -27.77
CA LYS A 195 -18.04 -37.28 -27.88
C LYS A 195 -19.15 -37.72 -28.81
N LYS A 196 -20.33 -37.13 -28.71
CA LYS A 196 -21.47 -37.42 -29.59
C LYS A 196 -21.13 -37.12 -31.05
N ARG A 197 -20.56 -35.94 -31.35
CA ARG A 197 -20.15 -35.58 -32.73
C ARG A 197 -19.01 -36.46 -33.24
N ALA A 198 -18.10 -36.90 -32.38
CA ALA A 198 -17.05 -37.85 -32.75
C ALA A 198 -17.63 -39.22 -33.14
N SER A 199 -18.64 -39.72 -32.41
CA SER A 199 -19.34 -40.96 -32.80
C SER A 199 -20.06 -40.82 -34.15
N GLU A 200 -20.72 -39.69 -34.39
CA GLU A 200 -21.35 -39.40 -35.69
C GLU A 200 -20.31 -39.30 -36.82
N PHE A 201 -19.17 -38.67 -36.56
CA PHE A 201 -18.06 -38.59 -37.52
C PHE A 201 -17.52 -39.98 -37.84
N ALA A 202 -17.29 -40.83 -36.83
CA ALA A 202 -16.82 -42.20 -37.01
C ALA A 202 -17.81 -43.05 -37.85
N ALA A 203 -19.12 -42.90 -37.61
CA ALA A 203 -20.16 -43.54 -38.42
C ALA A 203 -20.13 -43.02 -39.87
N GLY A 204 -19.99 -41.70 -40.05
CA GLY A 204 -19.83 -41.06 -41.36
C GLY A 204 -18.62 -41.59 -42.13
N VAL A 205 -17.48 -41.80 -41.47
CA VAL A 205 -16.27 -42.37 -42.09
C VAL A 205 -16.52 -43.80 -42.57
N GLY A 206 -17.31 -44.58 -41.83
CA GLY A 206 -17.71 -45.93 -42.25
C GLY A 206 -18.55 -45.93 -43.53
N ALA A 207 -19.55 -45.04 -43.59
CA ALA A 207 -20.49 -44.92 -44.70
C ALA A 207 -19.94 -44.18 -45.94
N ALA A 208 -18.87 -43.39 -45.80
CA ALA A 208 -18.31 -42.61 -46.89
C ALA A 208 -17.70 -43.47 -48.00
N GLU A 209 -17.90 -43.06 -49.26
CA GLU A 209 -17.24 -43.63 -50.44
C GLU A 209 -15.82 -43.05 -50.60
N ILE A 210 -14.92 -43.43 -49.69
CA ILE A 210 -13.50 -43.03 -49.69
C ILE A 210 -12.60 -44.27 -49.61
N PRO A 211 -11.31 -44.18 -50.03
CA PRO A 211 -10.38 -45.31 -49.98
C PRO A 211 -10.28 -45.92 -48.58
N ASP A 212 -10.19 -47.26 -48.48
CA ASP A 212 -10.12 -47.95 -47.19
C ASP A 212 -8.92 -47.52 -46.34
N GLY A 213 -7.78 -47.23 -46.98
CA GLY A 213 -6.62 -46.65 -46.29
C GLY A 213 -6.93 -45.31 -45.62
N ALA A 214 -7.70 -44.44 -46.29
CA ALA A 214 -8.13 -43.17 -45.73
C ALA A 214 -9.16 -43.34 -44.59
N LYS A 215 -10.02 -44.37 -44.65
CA LYS A 215 -10.93 -44.71 -43.54
C LYS A 215 -10.16 -45.12 -42.28
N VAL A 216 -9.11 -45.94 -42.43
CA VAL A 216 -8.25 -46.35 -41.32
C VAL A 216 -7.53 -45.14 -40.73
N GLU A 217 -6.94 -44.31 -41.59
CA GLU A 217 -6.21 -43.11 -41.15
C GLU A 217 -7.12 -42.10 -40.43
N LEU A 218 -8.32 -41.83 -40.94
CA LEU A 218 -9.29 -40.95 -40.27
C LEU A 218 -9.74 -41.47 -38.91
N ARG A 219 -9.96 -42.79 -38.78
CA ARG A 219 -10.31 -43.39 -37.48
C ARG A 219 -9.17 -43.24 -36.47
N GLN A 220 -7.93 -43.44 -36.90
CA GLN A 220 -6.76 -43.24 -36.04
C GLN A 220 -6.63 -41.78 -35.60
N LYS A 221 -6.70 -40.83 -36.53
CA LYS A 221 -6.62 -39.39 -36.22
C LYS A 221 -7.78 -38.90 -35.35
N LEU A 222 -8.98 -39.47 -35.52
CA LEU A 222 -10.12 -39.21 -34.65
C LEU A 222 -9.85 -39.71 -33.23
N ALA A 223 -9.30 -40.92 -33.08
CA ALA A 223 -8.94 -41.46 -31.77
C ALA A 223 -7.87 -40.61 -31.08
N ASP A 224 -6.86 -40.15 -31.84
CA ASP A 224 -5.85 -39.22 -31.33
C ASP A 224 -6.47 -37.89 -30.87
N TYR A 225 -7.37 -37.31 -31.68
CA TYR A 225 -8.07 -36.09 -31.33
C TYR A 225 -8.95 -36.26 -30.07
N GLN A 226 -9.74 -37.33 -29.98
CA GLN A 226 -10.57 -37.61 -28.80
C GLN A 226 -9.73 -37.81 -27.54
N ARG A 227 -8.61 -38.54 -27.62
CA ARG A 227 -7.69 -38.75 -26.51
C ARG A 227 -7.10 -37.43 -26.03
N ASP A 228 -6.54 -36.65 -26.94
CA ASP A 228 -5.85 -35.41 -26.59
C ASP A 228 -6.83 -34.35 -26.07
N PHE A 229 -8.04 -34.28 -26.65
CA PHE A 229 -9.11 -33.39 -26.17
C PHE A 229 -9.59 -33.80 -24.79
N SER A 230 -9.82 -35.09 -24.53
CA SER A 230 -10.25 -35.57 -23.21
C SER A 230 -9.19 -35.27 -22.14
N ALA A 231 -7.92 -35.51 -22.45
CA ALA A 231 -6.82 -35.19 -21.54
C ALA A 231 -6.72 -33.67 -21.27
N TRP A 232 -6.89 -32.83 -22.30
CA TRP A 232 -6.95 -31.37 -22.13
C TRP A 232 -8.15 -30.95 -21.28
N LEU A 233 -9.33 -31.53 -21.54
CA LEU A 233 -10.58 -31.25 -20.84
C LEU A 233 -10.46 -31.56 -19.34
N ASP A 234 -9.98 -32.76 -19.01
CA ASP A 234 -9.84 -33.20 -17.61
C ASP A 234 -8.85 -32.30 -16.85
N THR A 235 -7.71 -31.98 -17.46
CA THR A 235 -6.73 -31.06 -16.88
C THR A 235 -7.29 -29.64 -16.73
N ALA A 236 -8.06 -29.14 -17.70
CA ALA A 236 -8.67 -27.81 -17.62
C ALA A 236 -9.71 -27.71 -16.49
N LEU A 237 -10.51 -28.75 -16.27
CA LEU A 237 -11.47 -28.82 -15.15
C LEU A 237 -10.75 -28.92 -13.80
N LYS A 238 -9.66 -29.70 -13.73
CA LYS A 238 -8.83 -29.79 -12.54
C LYS A 238 -8.18 -28.44 -12.21
N LEU A 239 -7.61 -27.76 -13.20
CA LEU A 239 -7.06 -26.41 -13.04
C LEU A 239 -8.11 -25.42 -12.53
N ALA A 240 -9.34 -25.45 -13.07
CA ALA A 240 -10.43 -24.60 -12.58
C ALA A 240 -10.77 -24.88 -11.10
N THR A 241 -10.72 -26.15 -10.69
CA THR A 241 -10.93 -26.55 -9.29
C THR A 241 -9.81 -26.05 -8.39
N GLU A 242 -8.55 -26.18 -8.81
CA GLU A 242 -7.39 -25.68 -8.04
C GLU A 242 -7.38 -24.16 -7.96
N LEU A 243 -7.77 -23.45 -9.03
CA LEU A 243 -7.92 -21.98 -9.00
C LEU A 243 -8.96 -21.53 -7.99
N LYS A 244 -10.11 -22.21 -7.94
CA LYS A 244 -11.15 -21.96 -6.95
C LYS A 244 -10.63 -22.22 -5.53
N GLY A 245 -10.02 -23.38 -5.30
CA GLY A 245 -9.47 -23.76 -3.99
C GLY A 245 -8.34 -22.84 -3.52
N MET A 246 -7.51 -22.35 -4.44
CA MET A 246 -6.48 -21.34 -4.15
C MET A 246 -7.08 -20.00 -3.72
N SER A 247 -8.14 -19.55 -4.41
CA SER A 247 -8.84 -18.30 -4.05
C SER A 247 -9.53 -18.41 -2.70
N GLU A 248 -10.17 -19.54 -2.41
CA GLU A 248 -10.78 -19.81 -1.09
C GLU A 248 -9.72 -19.86 0.02
N ALA A 249 -8.59 -20.54 -0.23
CA ALA A 249 -7.48 -20.60 0.72
C ALA A 249 -6.91 -19.21 1.03
N PHE A 250 -6.76 -18.34 0.03
CA PHE A 250 -6.29 -16.97 0.23
C PHE A 250 -7.31 -16.12 1.01
N SER A 251 -8.60 -16.23 0.66
CA SER A 251 -9.68 -15.48 1.35
C SER A 251 -9.77 -15.85 2.84
N ALA A 252 -9.42 -17.08 3.21
CA ALA A 252 -9.36 -17.52 4.59
C ALA A 252 -8.14 -16.96 5.37
N VAL A 253 -7.10 -16.49 4.68
CA VAL A 253 -5.89 -15.92 5.29
C VAL A 253 -6.10 -14.46 5.70
N GLU A 254 -6.80 -13.67 4.87
CA GLU A 254 -7.04 -12.23 5.09
C GLU A 254 -7.50 -11.87 6.52
N PRO A 255 -8.57 -12.47 7.09
CA PRO A 255 -9.01 -12.12 8.43
C PRO A 255 -7.99 -12.52 9.51
N VAL A 256 -7.17 -13.54 9.27
CA VAL A 256 -6.13 -13.96 10.21
C VAL A 256 -4.99 -12.95 10.22
N ILE A 257 -4.55 -12.46 9.05
CA ILE A 257 -3.55 -11.40 8.95
C ILE A 257 -4.04 -10.14 9.67
N GLU A 258 -5.28 -9.73 9.44
CA GLU A 258 -5.87 -8.55 10.09
C GLU A 258 -5.89 -8.68 11.61
N GLN A 259 -6.29 -9.86 12.12
CA GLN A 259 -6.27 -10.14 13.56
C GLN A 259 -4.86 -10.14 14.15
N VAL A 260 -3.87 -10.71 13.45
CA VAL A 260 -2.47 -10.71 13.89
C VAL A 260 -1.94 -9.27 13.89
N SER A 261 -2.16 -8.51 12.82
CA SER A 261 -1.72 -7.12 12.70
C SER A 261 -2.32 -6.24 13.80
N THR A 262 -3.64 -6.36 14.06
CA THR A 262 -4.32 -5.64 15.15
C THR A 262 -3.73 -6.02 16.51
N SER A 263 -3.45 -7.30 16.75
CA SER A 263 -2.89 -7.77 18.02
C SER A 263 -1.45 -7.29 18.23
N VAL A 264 -0.64 -7.30 17.16
CA VAL A 264 0.74 -6.79 17.16
C VAL A 264 0.77 -5.29 17.41
N GLU A 265 -0.10 -4.52 16.76
CA GLU A 265 -0.22 -3.08 16.97
C GLU A 265 -0.64 -2.75 18.41
N ALA A 266 -1.60 -3.49 18.97
CA ALA A 266 -1.99 -3.32 20.37
C ALA A 266 -0.83 -3.58 21.35
N ILE A 267 0.03 -4.55 21.07
CA ILE A 267 1.23 -4.82 21.88
C ILE A 267 2.23 -3.66 21.76
N ARG A 268 2.47 -3.14 20.56
CA ARG A 268 3.35 -1.99 20.33
C ARG A 268 2.86 -0.76 21.08
N VAL A 269 1.58 -0.41 20.92
CA VAL A 269 0.97 0.74 21.57
C VAL A 269 1.03 0.63 23.10
N GLU A 270 0.75 -0.56 23.67
CA GLU A 270 0.83 -0.74 25.12
C GLU A 270 2.28 -0.67 25.63
N ALA A 271 3.24 -1.23 24.90
CA ALA A 271 4.65 -1.16 25.28
C ALA A 271 5.19 0.28 25.23
N ASP A 272 4.86 1.03 24.17
CA ASP A 272 5.19 2.46 24.04
C ASP A 272 4.53 3.26 25.19
N ARG A 273 3.25 3.01 25.50
CA ARG A 273 2.50 3.67 26.59
C ARG A 273 3.14 3.42 27.96
N LEU A 274 3.57 2.19 28.26
CA LEU A 274 4.22 1.84 29.52
C LEU A 274 5.61 2.50 29.63
N ASN A 275 6.39 2.50 28.55
CA ASN A 275 7.68 3.18 28.50
C ASN A 275 7.53 4.70 28.69
N ASP A 276 6.52 5.33 28.08
CA ASP A 276 6.27 6.77 28.24
C ASP A 276 5.73 7.11 29.64
N ALA A 277 4.86 6.27 30.21
CA ALA A 277 4.37 6.45 31.58
C ALA A 277 5.50 6.38 32.60
N GLU A 278 6.44 5.45 32.45
CA GLU A 278 7.58 5.32 33.36
C GLU A 278 8.56 6.48 33.21
N ARG A 279 8.80 6.95 31.98
CA ARG A 279 9.56 8.19 31.73
C ARG A 279 8.95 9.39 32.45
N ALA A 280 7.63 9.56 32.35
CA ALA A 280 6.90 10.65 33.02
C ALA A 280 6.96 10.54 34.56
N ASN A 281 6.90 9.32 35.09
CA ASN A 281 7.04 9.06 36.53
C ASN A 281 8.43 9.48 37.04
N ILE A 282 9.50 9.08 36.35
CA ILE A 282 10.89 9.47 36.70
C ILE A 282 11.08 10.99 36.59
N GLN A 283 10.57 11.62 35.53
CA GLN A 283 10.61 13.09 35.39
C GLN A 283 9.88 13.79 36.55
N SER A 284 8.74 13.25 37.00
CA SER A 284 7.99 13.78 38.14
C SER A 284 8.78 13.66 39.44
N TRP A 285 9.44 12.52 39.70
CA TRP A 285 10.31 12.34 40.87
C TRP A 285 11.51 13.28 40.87
N ILE A 286 12.14 13.51 39.72
CA ILE A 286 13.22 14.49 39.57
C ILE A 286 12.69 15.91 39.85
N ALA A 287 11.54 16.29 39.30
CA ALA A 287 10.93 17.60 39.53
C ALA A 287 10.56 17.82 41.01
N VAL A 288 10.02 16.81 41.69
CA VAL A 288 9.74 16.86 43.14
C VAL A 288 11.04 17.00 43.93
N ALA A 289 12.08 16.24 43.61
CA ALA A 289 13.38 16.33 44.28
C ALA A 289 13.99 17.73 44.12
N ILE A 290 13.98 18.29 42.91
CA ILE A 290 14.45 19.66 42.63
C ILE A 290 13.62 20.69 43.41
N GLY A 291 12.29 20.57 43.40
CA GLY A 291 11.40 21.48 44.14
C GLY A 291 11.65 21.45 45.65
N LEU A 292 11.90 20.27 46.21
CA LEU A 292 12.16 20.08 47.64
C LEU A 292 13.54 20.65 48.04
N ILE A 293 14.57 20.43 47.20
CA ILE A 293 15.91 21.04 47.37
C ILE A 293 15.81 22.56 47.28
N ALA A 294 15.12 23.10 46.26
CA ALA A 294 14.93 24.53 46.08
C ALA A 294 14.22 25.16 47.29
N THR A 295 13.18 24.50 47.82
CA THR A 295 12.45 24.95 49.01
C THR A 295 13.33 24.92 50.27
N CYS A 296 14.13 23.87 50.46
CA CYS A 296 15.07 23.76 51.57
C CYS A 296 16.15 24.85 51.50
N VAL A 297 16.72 25.10 50.31
CA VAL A 297 17.74 26.14 50.09
C VAL A 297 17.16 27.54 50.30
N LEU A 298 15.96 27.83 49.78
CA LEU A 298 15.24 29.08 50.01
C LEU A 298 14.93 29.28 51.50
N GLY A 299 14.41 28.25 52.16
CA GLY A 299 14.09 28.27 53.59
C GLY A 299 15.32 28.53 54.46
N LEU A 300 16.42 27.83 54.20
CA LEU A 300 17.70 28.06 54.90
C LEU A 300 18.26 29.45 54.61
N GLY A 301 18.19 29.92 53.35
CA GLY A 301 18.65 31.24 52.94
C GLY A 301 17.90 32.36 53.64
N ILE A 302 16.57 32.28 53.70
CA ILE A 302 15.72 33.23 54.42
C ILE A 302 16.00 33.18 55.93
N PHE A 303 16.17 31.99 56.50
CA PHE A 303 16.48 31.81 57.92
C PHE A 303 17.84 32.41 58.30
N ILE A 304 18.89 32.11 57.52
CA ILE A 304 20.24 32.64 57.72
C ILE A 304 20.23 34.16 57.54
N GLY A 305 19.63 34.66 56.46
CA GLY A 305 19.48 36.08 56.16
C GLY A 305 18.79 36.84 57.31
N ARG A 306 17.66 36.34 57.83
CA ARG A 306 16.99 36.97 58.99
C ARG A 306 17.79 36.85 60.28
N SER A 307 18.54 35.76 60.47
CA SER A 307 19.33 35.52 61.70
C SER A 307 20.59 36.39 61.79
N VAL A 308 21.09 36.90 60.65
CA VAL A 308 22.33 37.69 60.56
C VAL A 308 22.03 39.15 60.26
N SER A 309 21.16 39.45 59.29
CA SER A 309 20.89 40.83 58.85
C SER A 309 20.15 41.67 59.89
N LYS A 310 19.21 41.10 60.67
CA LYS A 310 18.51 41.85 61.74
C LYS A 310 19.45 42.25 62.88
N PRO A 311 20.26 41.34 63.46
CA PRO A 311 21.21 41.70 64.51
C PRO A 311 22.31 42.67 64.04
N LEU A 312 22.84 42.50 62.82
CA LEU A 312 23.84 43.43 62.27
C LEU A 312 23.26 44.83 62.02
N SER A 313 22.02 44.93 61.54
CA SER A 313 21.34 46.22 61.36
C SER A 313 21.07 46.91 62.70
N ALA A 314 20.67 46.16 63.72
CA ALA A 314 20.51 46.67 65.08
C ALA A 314 21.86 47.10 65.71
N MET A 315 22.92 46.32 65.51
CA MET A 315 24.27 46.65 65.95
C MET A 315 24.79 47.92 65.26
N ARG A 316 24.56 48.06 63.94
CA ARG A 316 24.89 49.27 63.18
C ARG A 316 24.18 50.50 63.75
N ALA A 317 22.89 50.40 64.07
CA ALA A 317 22.14 51.50 64.68
C ALA A 317 22.70 51.88 66.06
N ALA A 318 23.00 50.90 66.91
CA ALA A 318 23.59 51.12 68.23
C ALA A 318 25.02 51.70 68.17
N MET A 319 25.82 51.30 67.17
CA MET A 319 27.15 51.87 66.94
C MET A 319 27.09 53.32 66.45
N ILE A 320 26.09 53.69 65.64
CA ILE A 320 25.87 55.09 65.22
C ILE A 320 25.46 55.95 66.42
N GLU A 321 24.60 55.45 67.31
CA GLU A 321 24.24 56.11 68.57
C GLU A 321 25.47 56.31 69.48
N LEU A 322 26.32 55.27 69.61
CA LEU A 322 27.55 55.31 70.40
C LEU A 322 28.56 56.33 69.84
N ALA A 323 28.72 56.37 68.52
CA ALA A 323 29.59 57.33 67.84
C ALA A 323 29.10 58.78 67.96
N ASN A 324 27.79 59.00 68.10
CA ASN A 324 27.18 60.31 68.34
C ASN A 324 27.22 60.74 69.83
N GLY A 325 27.98 60.02 70.68
CA GLY A 325 28.21 60.39 72.08
C GLY A 325 27.18 59.84 73.08
N ASN A 326 26.27 58.98 72.66
CA ASN A 326 25.30 58.34 73.55
C ASN A 326 25.84 57.02 74.12
N PHE A 327 26.63 57.11 75.20
CA PHE A 327 27.21 55.95 75.88
C PHE A 327 26.23 55.14 76.73
N ALA A 328 24.98 55.60 76.87
CA ALA A 328 23.93 54.87 77.61
C ALA A 328 23.25 53.79 76.76
N VAL A 329 23.57 53.68 75.47
CA VAL A 329 22.97 52.67 74.58
C VAL A 329 23.38 51.25 75.01
N VAL A 330 22.40 50.36 75.10
CA VAL A 330 22.62 48.93 75.38
C VAL A 330 22.89 48.24 74.04
N LEU A 331 24.07 47.63 73.89
CA LEU A 331 24.43 46.98 72.64
C LEU A 331 23.55 45.74 72.40
N PRO A 332 22.80 45.68 71.29
CA PRO A 332 21.93 44.55 71.01
C PRO A 332 22.76 43.29 70.75
N GLY A 333 22.58 42.24 71.57
CA GLY A 333 23.21 40.93 71.34
C GLY A 333 24.24 40.48 72.39
N LEU A 334 24.42 41.21 73.50
CA LEU A 334 25.24 40.75 74.62
C LEU A 334 24.77 39.40 75.19
N GLY A 335 25.73 38.51 75.46
CA GLY A 335 25.47 37.17 75.97
C GLY A 335 25.01 36.14 74.93
N ARG A 336 25.05 36.47 73.64
CA ARG A 336 24.88 35.47 72.57
C ARG A 336 26.16 34.62 72.43
N PRO A 337 26.04 33.29 72.26
CA PRO A 337 27.19 32.40 72.04
C PRO A 337 27.61 32.26 70.56
N ASP A 338 27.29 33.25 69.71
CA ASP A 338 27.68 33.31 68.29
C ASP A 338 28.59 34.51 68.00
N GLU A 339 29.10 34.60 66.77
CA GLU A 339 30.07 35.63 66.36
C GLU A 339 29.51 37.06 66.51
N ILE A 340 28.17 37.22 66.46
CA ILE A 340 27.51 38.51 66.71
C ILE A 340 27.54 38.88 68.19
N GLY A 341 27.45 37.89 69.09
CA GLY A 341 27.66 38.08 70.53
C GLY A 341 29.11 38.38 70.89
N GLU A 342 30.07 37.75 70.21
CA GLU A 342 31.49 38.07 70.35
C GLU A 342 31.77 39.52 69.93
N ILE A 343 31.15 40.00 68.83
CA ILE A 343 31.20 41.42 68.42
C ILE A 343 30.51 42.32 69.44
N ALA A 344 29.31 41.98 69.92
CA ALA A 344 28.60 42.78 70.94
C ALA A 344 29.42 42.91 72.24
N GLN A 345 30.08 41.83 72.65
CA GLN A 345 30.91 41.77 73.84
C GLN A 345 32.24 42.50 73.65
N ALA A 346 32.85 42.43 72.47
CA ALA A 346 34.01 43.23 72.11
C ALA A 346 33.69 44.74 72.13
N VAL A 347 32.51 45.13 71.62
CA VAL A 347 32.06 46.54 71.61
C VAL A 347 31.61 47.00 73.00
N GLU A 348 31.04 46.14 73.86
CA GLU A 348 30.77 46.48 75.27
C GLU A 348 32.08 46.63 76.06
N THR A 349 33.08 45.79 75.78
CA THR A 349 34.43 45.90 76.36
C THR A 349 35.14 47.17 75.86
N PHE A 350 34.86 47.60 74.62
CA PHE A 350 35.31 48.87 74.05
C PHE A 350 34.60 50.07 74.71
N LYS A 351 33.28 49.98 74.93
CA LYS A 351 32.46 50.95 75.69
C LYS A 351 32.92 51.12 77.14
N ILE A 352 33.48 50.07 77.76
CA ILE A 352 34.01 50.11 79.14
C ILE A 352 35.48 50.58 79.19
N ASN A 353 36.25 50.41 78.12
CA ASN A 353 37.68 50.79 78.08
C ASN A 353 37.98 52.10 77.32
N ALA A 354 36.96 52.82 76.84
CA ALA A 354 37.11 54.07 76.09
C ALA A 354 37.53 55.30 76.92
N GLU A 355 37.77 55.17 78.23
CA GLU A 355 38.14 56.32 79.08
C GLU A 355 39.48 56.16 79.85
N ARG A 356 40.27 55.10 79.61
CA ARG A 356 41.54 54.93 80.35
C ARG A 356 42.64 54.14 79.63
N LYS A 357 42.99 54.55 78.40
CA LYS A 357 44.33 54.26 77.82
C LYS A 357 44.68 55.18 76.64
N ALA A 358 44.61 56.49 76.88
CA ALA A 358 44.99 57.52 75.91
C ALA A 358 46.46 57.96 76.01
N GLN A 359 47.22 57.48 76.98
CA GLN A 359 48.66 57.76 77.12
C GLN A 359 49.30 56.52 77.74
N GLU A 360 50.46 56.09 77.22
CA GLU A 360 51.27 54.93 77.64
C GLU A 360 50.94 53.57 76.98
N GLU A 361 51.43 53.38 75.75
CA GLU A 361 52.09 52.13 75.30
C GLU A 361 52.80 52.40 73.96
N ALA A 362 53.82 53.25 74.03
CA ALA A 362 54.64 53.68 72.91
C ALA A 362 55.91 52.83 72.70
N GLU A 363 56.07 51.67 73.34
CA GLU A 363 57.36 50.94 73.27
C GLU A 363 57.31 49.45 72.84
N GLU A 364 56.15 48.78 72.75
CA GLU A 364 56.12 47.35 72.36
C GLU A 364 55.72 47.09 70.88
N LYS A 365 55.63 48.13 70.05
CA LYS A 365 55.22 47.99 68.63
C LYS A 365 56.37 47.64 67.68
N ILE A 366 57.63 47.88 68.09
CA ILE A 366 58.78 47.74 67.18
C ILE A 366 59.18 46.28 66.94
N ARG A 367 58.80 45.33 67.80
CA ARG A 367 59.19 43.92 67.65
C ARG A 367 58.19 43.05 66.86
N GLN A 368 56.91 43.41 66.82
CA GLN A 368 55.91 42.63 66.06
C GLN A 368 55.72 43.07 64.61
N ASP A 369 56.07 44.31 64.25
CA ASP A 369 55.81 44.83 62.90
C ASP A 369 56.67 44.18 61.80
N LYS A 370 57.85 43.62 62.11
CA LYS A 370 58.64 42.87 61.11
C LYS A 370 58.07 41.48 60.78
N ILE A 371 57.54 40.76 61.76
CA ILE A 371 56.95 39.42 61.54
C ILE A 371 55.52 39.51 60.98
N ALA A 372 54.75 40.54 61.37
CA ALA A 372 53.40 40.78 60.87
C ALA A 372 53.36 41.38 59.45
N ALA A 373 54.41 42.10 59.03
CA ALA A 373 54.54 42.56 57.64
C ALA A 373 54.92 41.40 56.69
N GLU A 374 55.86 40.53 57.08
CA GLU A 374 56.23 39.35 56.27
C GLU A 374 55.09 38.32 56.19
N ARG A 375 54.38 38.03 57.30
CA ARG A 375 53.18 37.16 57.28
C ARG A 375 52.04 37.73 56.45
N ARG A 376 51.74 39.04 56.55
CA ARG A 376 50.71 39.66 55.71
C ARG A 376 51.08 39.63 54.24
N ARG A 377 52.35 39.81 53.90
CA ARG A 377 52.82 39.70 52.52
C ARG A 377 52.72 38.26 52.00
N ALA A 378 53.14 37.28 52.80
CA ALA A 378 53.02 35.86 52.45
C ALA A 378 51.57 35.39 52.35
N ASP A 379 50.68 35.82 53.26
CA ASP A 379 49.25 35.51 53.20
C ASP A 379 48.55 36.25 52.05
N MET A 380 48.93 37.49 51.72
CA MET A 380 48.41 38.18 50.53
C MET A 380 48.86 37.51 49.24
N ILE A 381 50.13 37.08 49.13
CA ILE A 381 50.63 36.36 47.95
C ILE A 381 49.89 35.03 47.83
N ARG A 382 49.73 34.27 48.92
CA ARG A 382 48.97 33.01 48.91
C ARG A 382 47.50 33.21 48.55
N MET A 383 46.84 34.24 49.10
CA MET A 383 45.47 34.58 48.73
C MET A 383 45.35 35.04 47.27
N ALA A 384 46.35 35.76 46.76
CA ALA A 384 46.44 36.15 45.36
C ALA A 384 46.63 34.91 44.45
N ASP A 385 47.49 33.97 44.83
CA ASP A 385 47.72 32.72 44.10
C ASP A 385 46.47 31.81 44.10
N ASP A 386 45.81 31.65 45.26
CA ASP A 386 44.56 30.89 45.40
C ASP A 386 43.42 31.56 44.58
N PHE A 387 43.36 32.89 44.58
CA PHE A 387 42.40 33.65 43.77
C PHE A 387 42.69 33.56 42.27
N GLU A 388 43.97 33.60 41.86
CA GLU A 388 44.41 33.40 40.48
C GLU A 388 44.02 32.01 39.97
N GLY A 389 44.26 30.97 40.77
CA GLY A 389 43.89 29.60 40.43
C GLY A 389 42.37 29.44 40.26
N ALA A 390 41.59 29.91 41.23
CA ALA A 390 40.14 29.78 41.21
C ALA A 390 39.48 30.58 40.07
N ILE A 391 39.90 31.84 39.85
CA ILE A 391 39.37 32.67 38.75
C ILE A 391 39.91 32.20 37.40
N GLY A 392 41.17 31.77 37.32
CA GLY A 392 41.76 31.21 36.11
C GLY A 392 41.01 29.98 35.60
N GLU A 393 40.68 29.05 36.50
CA GLU A 393 39.88 27.86 36.17
C GLU A 393 38.46 28.21 35.68
N ILE A 394 37.79 29.17 36.33
CA ILE A 394 36.47 29.65 35.91
C ILE A 394 36.53 30.28 34.52
N VAL A 395 37.50 31.17 34.29
CA VAL A 395 37.67 31.87 33.01
C VAL A 395 38.00 30.88 31.88
N GLU A 396 38.83 29.87 32.15
CA GLU A 396 39.17 28.82 31.19
C GLU A 396 37.95 27.93 30.86
N THR A 397 37.15 27.61 31.87
CA THR A 397 35.89 26.86 31.69
C THR A 397 34.88 27.65 30.86
N VAL A 398 34.69 28.95 31.15
CA VAL A 398 33.77 29.82 30.40
C VAL A 398 34.25 30.04 28.98
N SER A 399 35.55 30.21 28.76
CA SER A 399 36.15 30.35 27.42
C SER A 399 35.96 29.08 26.58
N SER A 400 36.15 27.91 27.19
CA SER A 400 35.91 26.62 26.55
C SER A 400 34.44 26.43 26.18
N ALA A 401 33.53 26.73 27.11
CA ALA A 401 32.08 26.67 26.87
C ALA A 401 31.63 27.65 25.78
N ALA A 402 32.19 28.86 25.74
CA ALA A 402 31.92 29.84 24.69
C ALA A 402 32.38 29.34 23.32
N THR A 403 33.55 28.69 23.25
CA THR A 403 34.07 28.09 22.01
C THR A 403 33.18 26.94 21.51
N GLU A 404 32.71 26.08 22.42
CA GLU A 404 31.75 25.01 22.08
C GLU A 404 30.40 25.56 21.60
N LEU A 405 29.91 26.64 22.22
CA LEU A 405 28.69 27.33 21.78
C LEU A 405 28.84 27.96 20.39
N GLU A 406 29.99 28.58 20.10
CA GLU A 406 30.31 29.12 18.78
C GLU A 406 30.31 28.02 17.70
N ALA A 407 30.97 26.89 17.98
CA ALA A 407 30.97 25.73 17.07
C ALA A 407 29.56 25.18 16.84
N SER A 408 28.78 25.03 17.93
CA SER A 408 27.40 24.54 17.87
C SER A 408 26.48 25.47 17.08
N ALA A 409 26.57 26.78 17.32
CA ALA A 409 25.80 27.80 16.61
C ALA A 409 26.14 27.86 15.12
N THR A 410 27.41 27.70 14.76
CA THR A 410 27.85 27.63 13.36
C THR A 410 27.28 26.39 12.65
N SER A 411 27.31 25.24 13.33
CA SER A 411 26.73 23.98 12.82
C SER A 411 25.21 24.09 12.63
N LEU A 412 24.51 24.68 13.59
CA LEU A 412 23.07 24.94 13.49
C LEU A 412 22.73 25.90 12.35
N THR A 413 23.50 26.96 12.17
CA THR A 413 23.32 27.92 11.05
C THR A 413 23.48 27.22 9.70
N THR A 414 24.49 26.37 9.56
CA THR A 414 24.73 25.59 8.34
C THR A 414 23.58 24.61 8.08
N THR A 415 23.11 23.92 9.13
CA THR A 415 21.99 22.97 9.04
C THR A 415 20.70 23.68 8.64
N ALA A 416 20.40 24.83 9.26
CA ALA A 416 19.25 25.67 8.92
C ALA A 416 19.28 26.15 7.46
N GLY A 417 20.44 26.58 6.96
CA GLY A 417 20.62 26.95 5.56
C GLY A 417 20.30 25.79 4.62
N ARG A 418 20.85 24.60 4.91
CA ARG A 418 20.61 23.39 4.12
C ARG A 418 19.14 22.93 4.17
N SER A 419 18.48 23.03 5.32
CA SER A 419 17.04 22.77 5.45
C SER A 419 16.20 23.74 4.62
N THR A 420 16.61 25.00 4.50
CA THR A 420 15.93 26.01 3.69
C THR A 420 16.05 25.70 2.19
N GLU A 421 17.25 25.31 1.73
CA GLU A 421 17.46 24.85 0.35
C GLU A 421 16.62 23.60 0.02
N LEU A 422 16.66 22.60 0.90
CA LEU A 422 15.86 21.38 0.73
C LEU A 422 14.35 21.68 0.71
N ALA A 423 13.89 22.58 1.58
CA ALA A 423 12.50 23.01 1.59
C ALA A 423 12.08 23.64 0.25
N THR A 424 12.95 24.46 -0.34
CA THR A 424 12.71 25.09 -1.65
C THR A 424 12.63 24.05 -2.77
N LEU A 425 13.50 23.04 -2.75
CA LEU A 425 13.47 21.94 -3.72
C LEU A 425 12.19 21.10 -3.61
N VAL A 426 11.75 20.81 -2.38
CA VAL A 426 10.52 20.04 -2.12
C VAL A 426 9.27 20.85 -2.49
N GLU A 427 9.26 22.16 -2.27
CA GLU A 427 8.19 23.06 -2.71
C GLU A 427 8.02 23.02 -4.24
N ALA A 428 9.11 23.18 -4.99
CA ALA A 428 9.09 23.10 -6.45
C ALA A 428 8.61 21.72 -6.96
N ALA A 429 9.10 20.62 -6.35
CA ALA A 429 8.66 19.28 -6.70
C ALA A 429 7.17 19.04 -6.38
N SER A 430 6.66 19.67 -5.31
CA SER A 430 5.24 19.58 -4.93
C SER A 430 4.34 20.37 -5.91
N GLU A 431 4.79 21.53 -6.39
CA GLU A 431 4.10 22.27 -7.45
C GLU A 431 4.02 21.49 -8.76
N GLU A 432 5.13 20.86 -9.18
CA GLU A 432 5.16 19.99 -10.36
C GLU A 432 4.22 18.78 -10.19
N ALA A 433 4.24 18.14 -9.02
CA ALA A 433 3.33 17.05 -8.70
C ALA A 433 1.86 17.50 -8.76
N ALA A 434 1.53 18.68 -8.22
CA ALA A 434 0.19 19.23 -8.29
C ALA A 434 -0.28 19.47 -9.74
N ALA A 435 0.59 20.01 -10.59
CA ALA A 435 0.29 20.20 -12.02
C ALA A 435 0.04 18.86 -12.75
N ASN A 436 0.84 17.84 -12.44
CA ASN A 436 0.67 16.50 -12.99
C ASN A 436 -0.65 15.87 -12.52
N VAL A 437 -0.98 15.98 -11.23
CA VAL A 437 -2.24 15.48 -10.67
C VAL A 437 -3.44 16.19 -11.32
N GLN A 438 -3.38 17.49 -11.54
CA GLN A 438 -4.43 18.24 -12.25
C GLN A 438 -4.60 17.76 -13.70
N SER A 439 -3.50 17.44 -14.38
CA SER A 439 -3.54 16.91 -15.75
C SER A 439 -4.19 15.53 -15.80
N VAL A 440 -3.90 14.66 -14.82
CA VAL A 440 -4.56 13.35 -14.69
C VAL A 440 -6.05 13.52 -14.36
N ALA A 441 -6.43 14.51 -13.54
CA ALA A 441 -7.83 14.80 -13.24
C ALA A 441 -8.62 15.13 -14.51
N SER A 442 -8.11 16.04 -15.34
CA SER A 442 -8.73 16.39 -16.63
C SER A 442 -8.85 15.18 -17.55
N ALA A 443 -7.81 14.34 -17.64
CA ALA A 443 -7.84 13.12 -18.44
C ALA A 443 -8.89 12.10 -17.93
N ALA A 444 -9.06 11.98 -16.61
CA ALA A 444 -10.07 11.12 -16.01
C ALA A 444 -11.50 11.63 -16.28
N GLU A 445 -11.72 12.94 -16.30
CA GLU A 445 -13.00 13.55 -16.70
C GLU A 445 -13.32 13.27 -18.18
N GLU A 446 -12.34 13.44 -19.08
CA GLU A 446 -12.51 13.11 -20.50
C GLU A 446 -12.79 11.61 -20.72
N LEU A 447 -12.09 10.73 -20.00
CA LEU A 447 -12.36 9.29 -20.05
C LEU A 447 -13.77 8.96 -19.56
N THR A 448 -14.24 9.61 -18.50
CA THR A 448 -15.60 9.42 -17.99
C THR A 448 -16.64 9.81 -19.04
N ALA A 449 -16.43 10.94 -19.73
CA ALA A 449 -17.30 11.36 -20.82
C ALA A 449 -17.29 10.35 -21.98
N SER A 450 -16.11 9.86 -22.37
CA SER A 450 -15.94 8.85 -23.42
C SER A 450 -16.62 7.53 -23.08
N VAL A 451 -16.46 7.03 -21.85
CA VAL A 451 -17.11 5.80 -21.37
C VAL A 451 -18.63 5.92 -21.41
N ASN A 452 -19.19 7.06 -20.99
CA ASN A 452 -20.64 7.29 -21.04
C ASN A 452 -21.18 7.30 -22.47
N GLU A 453 -20.45 7.89 -23.42
CA GLU A 453 -20.83 7.91 -24.83
C GLU A 453 -20.73 6.51 -25.46
N ILE A 454 -19.66 5.76 -25.17
CA ILE A 454 -19.52 4.36 -25.62
C ILE A 454 -20.66 3.51 -25.05
N SER A 455 -21.01 3.68 -23.78
CA SER A 455 -22.12 2.96 -23.14
C SER A 455 -23.43 3.20 -23.89
N ARG A 456 -23.73 4.47 -24.23
CA ARG A 456 -24.91 4.82 -25.03
C ARG A 456 -24.88 4.17 -26.42
N GLN A 457 -23.76 4.23 -27.12
CA GLN A 457 -23.63 3.64 -28.47
C GLN A 457 -23.77 2.11 -28.46
N VAL A 458 -23.30 1.45 -27.41
CA VAL A 458 -23.43 -0.01 -27.25
C VAL A 458 -24.87 -0.41 -26.99
N GLN A 459 -25.59 0.34 -26.15
CA GLN A 459 -27.03 0.13 -25.92
C GLN A 459 -27.85 0.33 -27.21
N ASP A 460 -27.55 1.37 -27.98
CA ASP A 460 -28.19 1.59 -29.29
C ASP A 460 -27.88 0.47 -30.29
N SER A 461 -26.64 -0.03 -30.30
CA SER A 461 -26.25 -1.17 -31.15
C SER A 461 -27.02 -2.44 -30.79
N ALA A 462 -27.19 -2.71 -29.49
CA ALA A 462 -27.98 -3.85 -29.02
C ALA A 462 -29.46 -3.73 -29.42
N ARG A 463 -30.04 -2.51 -29.33
CA ARG A 463 -31.41 -2.24 -29.79
C ARG A 463 -31.57 -2.49 -31.29
N ILE A 464 -30.67 -1.94 -32.12
CA ILE A 464 -30.68 -2.12 -33.57
C ILE A 464 -30.53 -3.60 -33.95
N ALA A 465 -29.65 -4.34 -33.26
CA ALA A 465 -29.51 -5.78 -33.47
C ALA A 465 -30.82 -6.52 -33.18
N GLY A 466 -31.50 -6.20 -32.06
CA GLY A 466 -32.80 -6.78 -31.73
C GLY A 466 -33.89 -6.49 -32.78
N GLU A 467 -33.96 -5.25 -33.28
CA GLU A 467 -34.85 -4.87 -34.38
C GLU A 467 -34.55 -5.68 -35.67
N ALA A 468 -33.27 -5.87 -35.98
CA ALA A 468 -32.84 -6.62 -37.16
C ALA A 468 -33.14 -8.13 -37.07
N VAL A 469 -33.06 -8.74 -35.88
CA VAL A 469 -33.51 -10.13 -35.66
C VAL A 469 -35.00 -10.28 -35.96
N ASN A 470 -35.83 -9.37 -35.45
CA ASN A 470 -37.28 -9.38 -35.71
C ASN A 470 -37.57 -9.23 -37.21
N GLN A 471 -36.86 -8.33 -37.90
CA GLN A 471 -37.02 -8.13 -39.34
C GLN A 471 -36.60 -9.35 -40.16
N ALA A 472 -35.53 -10.04 -39.77
CA ALA A 472 -35.10 -11.29 -40.38
C ALA A 472 -36.16 -12.39 -40.19
N GLY A 473 -36.77 -12.48 -39.00
CA GLY A 473 -37.89 -13.38 -38.71
C GLY A 473 -39.07 -13.16 -39.64
N HIS A 474 -39.55 -11.90 -39.77
CA HIS A 474 -40.63 -11.57 -40.70
C HIS A 474 -40.31 -11.88 -42.17
N THR A 475 -39.05 -11.70 -42.57
CA THR A 475 -38.61 -12.03 -43.94
C THR A 475 -38.62 -13.54 -44.16
N ASN A 476 -38.15 -14.33 -43.19
CA ASN A 476 -38.19 -15.79 -43.22
C ASN A 476 -39.63 -16.31 -43.38
N ASP A 477 -40.59 -15.74 -42.66
CA ASP A 477 -42.00 -16.14 -42.75
C ASP A 477 -42.58 -15.90 -44.15
N ARG A 478 -42.33 -14.72 -44.73
CA ARG A 478 -42.79 -14.38 -46.10
C ARG A 478 -42.17 -15.29 -47.16
N VAL A 479 -40.89 -15.60 -47.05
CA VAL A 479 -40.20 -16.50 -47.99
C VAL A 479 -40.70 -17.95 -47.81
N SER A 480 -41.02 -18.37 -46.59
CA SER A 480 -41.65 -19.67 -46.32
C SER A 480 -43.06 -19.77 -46.93
N GLU A 481 -43.85 -18.69 -46.91
CA GLU A 481 -45.12 -18.63 -47.62
C GLU A 481 -44.96 -18.76 -49.15
N LEU A 482 -43.97 -18.08 -49.73
CA LEU A 482 -43.63 -18.22 -51.16
C LEU A 482 -43.24 -19.66 -51.52
N SER A 483 -42.44 -20.32 -50.68
CA SER A 483 -42.06 -21.73 -50.87
C SER A 483 -43.29 -22.64 -50.90
N ARG A 484 -44.22 -22.45 -49.95
CA ARG A 484 -45.50 -23.18 -49.91
C ARG A 484 -46.38 -22.88 -51.13
N ALA A 485 -46.37 -21.65 -51.64
CA ALA A 485 -47.11 -21.30 -52.85
C ALA A 485 -46.50 -21.98 -54.09
N ALA A 486 -45.18 -21.99 -54.22
CA ALA A 486 -44.48 -22.67 -55.32
C ALA A 486 -44.71 -24.19 -55.29
N ALA A 487 -44.77 -24.81 -54.11
CA ALA A 487 -45.15 -26.23 -53.97
C ALA A 487 -46.55 -26.51 -54.53
N ARG A 488 -47.56 -25.72 -54.14
CA ARG A 488 -48.93 -25.86 -54.66
C ARG A 488 -49.01 -25.68 -56.17
N ILE A 489 -48.22 -24.77 -56.74
CA ILE A 489 -48.16 -24.60 -58.20
C ILE A 489 -47.54 -25.84 -58.85
N GLY A 490 -46.51 -26.43 -58.25
CA GLY A 490 -45.92 -27.70 -58.68
C GLY A 490 -46.95 -28.83 -58.78
N ASP A 491 -47.78 -29.00 -57.74
CA ASP A 491 -48.85 -30.00 -57.71
C ASP A 491 -49.85 -29.80 -58.86
N VAL A 492 -50.20 -28.55 -59.16
CA VAL A 492 -51.11 -28.20 -60.27
C VAL A 492 -50.47 -28.51 -61.62
N VAL A 493 -49.18 -28.20 -61.79
CA VAL A 493 -48.44 -28.48 -63.05
C VAL A 493 -48.36 -29.99 -63.30
N GLU A 494 -48.12 -30.79 -62.26
CA GLU A 494 -48.10 -32.25 -62.35
C GLU A 494 -49.47 -32.81 -62.77
N LEU A 495 -50.55 -32.28 -62.19
CA LEU A 495 -51.92 -32.64 -62.57
C LEU A 495 -52.22 -32.31 -64.04
N ILE A 496 -51.82 -31.13 -64.53
CA ILE A 496 -52.03 -30.75 -65.94
C ILE A 496 -51.23 -31.67 -66.86
N ASN A 497 -49.99 -32.01 -66.50
CA ASN A 497 -49.18 -32.95 -67.27
C ASN A 497 -49.83 -34.34 -67.34
N ALA A 498 -50.41 -34.83 -66.25
CA ALA A 498 -51.17 -36.08 -66.21
C ALA A 498 -52.41 -36.02 -67.12
N ILE A 499 -53.16 -34.91 -67.10
CA ILE A 499 -54.31 -34.68 -68.00
C ILE A 499 -53.87 -34.65 -69.46
N ALA A 500 -52.76 -33.99 -69.78
CA ALA A 500 -52.21 -33.97 -71.14
C ALA A 500 -51.81 -35.39 -71.61
N GLY A 501 -51.19 -36.19 -70.74
CA GLY A 501 -50.90 -37.60 -71.01
C GLY A 501 -52.15 -38.44 -71.27
N GLN A 502 -53.20 -38.28 -70.45
CA GLN A 502 -54.49 -38.93 -70.68
C GLN A 502 -55.14 -38.50 -71.99
N THR A 503 -55.10 -37.20 -72.30
CA THR A 503 -55.66 -36.63 -73.53
C THR A 503 -54.93 -37.17 -74.77
N ASN A 504 -53.61 -37.32 -74.70
CA ASN A 504 -52.80 -37.92 -75.75
C ASN A 504 -53.19 -39.39 -75.99
N LEU A 505 -53.40 -40.17 -74.92
CA LEU A 505 -53.87 -41.57 -75.03
C LEU A 505 -55.28 -41.67 -75.62
N LEU A 506 -56.19 -40.77 -75.22
CA LEU A 506 -57.54 -40.67 -75.78
C LEU A 506 -57.49 -40.34 -77.29
N ALA A 507 -56.66 -39.37 -77.68
CA ALA A 507 -56.46 -38.98 -79.06
C ALA A 507 -55.83 -40.10 -79.91
N LEU A 508 -54.91 -40.86 -79.33
CA LEU A 508 -54.32 -42.04 -79.97
C LEU A 508 -55.37 -43.12 -80.22
N ASN A 509 -56.20 -43.44 -79.23
CA ASN A 509 -57.30 -44.40 -79.38
C ASN A 509 -58.31 -43.94 -80.44
N ALA A 510 -58.64 -42.65 -80.47
CA ALA A 510 -59.49 -42.06 -81.49
C ALA A 510 -58.87 -42.16 -82.90
N THR A 511 -57.56 -41.97 -83.02
CA THR A 511 -56.82 -42.12 -84.30
C THR A 511 -56.86 -43.57 -84.80
N ILE A 512 -56.71 -44.54 -83.89
CA ILE A 512 -56.82 -45.97 -84.21
C ILE A 512 -58.23 -46.31 -84.73
N GLU A 513 -59.27 -45.84 -84.04
CA GLU A 513 -60.65 -46.13 -84.45
C GLU A 513 -61.02 -45.40 -85.74
N ALA A 514 -60.49 -44.19 -85.97
CA ALA A 514 -60.62 -43.47 -87.23
C ALA A 514 -59.98 -44.23 -88.41
N ALA A 515 -58.80 -44.82 -88.20
CA ALA A 515 -58.14 -45.67 -89.20
C ALA A 515 -58.94 -46.95 -89.48
N ARG A 516 -59.61 -47.49 -88.46
CA ARG A 516 -60.47 -48.68 -88.55
C ARG A 516 -61.75 -48.44 -89.37
N ALA A 517 -62.26 -47.21 -89.36
CA ALA A 517 -63.44 -46.79 -90.13
C ALA A 517 -63.15 -46.47 -91.62
N GLY A 518 -61.89 -46.54 -92.08
CA GLY A 518 -61.52 -46.34 -93.47
C GLY A 518 -61.80 -44.92 -94.01
N GLU A 519 -62.32 -44.80 -95.24
CA GLU A 519 -62.64 -43.51 -95.89
C GLU A 519 -63.64 -42.65 -95.08
N ALA A 520 -64.57 -43.28 -94.35
CA ALA A 520 -65.56 -42.57 -93.52
C ALA A 520 -64.95 -41.91 -92.26
N GLY A 521 -63.78 -42.36 -91.80
CA GLY A 521 -63.10 -41.88 -90.60
C GLY A 521 -62.12 -40.72 -90.84
N ARG A 522 -61.91 -40.28 -92.09
CA ARG A 522 -60.87 -39.29 -92.45
C ARG A 522 -60.96 -37.97 -91.67
N GLY A 523 -62.17 -37.41 -91.53
CA GLY A 523 -62.37 -36.16 -90.78
C GLY A 523 -62.08 -36.31 -89.29
N PHE A 524 -62.44 -37.47 -88.72
CA PHE A 524 -62.18 -37.79 -87.31
C PHE A 524 -60.69 -38.05 -87.06
N ALA A 525 -59.98 -38.66 -88.01
CA ALA A 525 -58.53 -38.87 -87.94
C ALA A 525 -57.74 -37.55 -87.88
N VAL A 526 -58.16 -36.54 -88.63
CA VAL A 526 -57.52 -35.21 -88.61
C VAL A 526 -57.71 -34.53 -87.26
N VAL A 527 -58.93 -34.53 -86.72
CA VAL A 527 -59.21 -33.96 -85.39
C VAL A 527 -58.46 -34.71 -84.30
N ALA A 528 -58.43 -36.05 -84.35
CA ALA A 528 -57.68 -36.85 -83.38
C ALA A 528 -56.17 -36.56 -83.44
N SER A 529 -55.60 -36.37 -84.63
CA SER A 529 -54.19 -35.97 -84.78
C SER A 529 -53.91 -34.56 -84.24
N GLU A 530 -54.83 -33.62 -84.44
CA GLU A 530 -54.68 -32.24 -83.92
C GLU A 530 -54.76 -32.21 -82.39
N VAL A 531 -55.71 -32.95 -81.80
CA VAL A 531 -55.82 -33.10 -80.33
C VAL A 531 -54.57 -33.78 -79.76
N LYS A 532 -54.02 -34.79 -80.48
CA LYS A 532 -52.78 -35.45 -80.10
C LYS A 532 -51.60 -34.46 -80.07
N ALA A 533 -51.43 -33.66 -81.13
CA ALA A 533 -50.38 -32.66 -81.21
C ALA A 533 -50.52 -31.58 -80.11
N LEU A 534 -51.75 -31.12 -79.83
CA LEU A 534 -52.03 -30.17 -78.77
C LEU A 534 -51.72 -30.75 -77.38
N ALA A 535 -52.02 -32.02 -77.15
CA ALA A 535 -51.70 -32.72 -75.90
C ALA A 535 -50.18 -32.86 -75.71
N GLU A 536 -49.43 -33.22 -76.76
CA GLU A 536 -47.96 -33.27 -76.72
C GLU A 536 -47.34 -31.88 -76.47
N GLN A 537 -47.87 -30.83 -77.11
CA GLN A 537 -47.45 -29.45 -76.87
C GLN A 537 -47.75 -28.99 -75.44
N THR A 538 -48.92 -29.37 -74.91
CA THR A 538 -49.30 -29.08 -73.52
C THR A 538 -48.38 -29.77 -72.53
N ALA A 539 -48.10 -31.08 -72.72
CA ALA A 539 -47.17 -31.84 -71.88
C ALA A 539 -45.76 -31.23 -71.87
N LYS A 540 -45.27 -30.80 -73.05
CA LYS A 540 -43.99 -30.10 -73.18
C LYS A 540 -44.00 -28.77 -72.41
N ALA A 541 -45.02 -27.93 -72.61
CA ALA A 541 -45.13 -26.65 -71.92
C ALA A 541 -45.24 -26.82 -70.38
N THR A 542 -45.97 -27.83 -69.90
CA THR A 542 -46.02 -28.15 -68.47
C THR A 542 -44.68 -28.66 -67.94
N GLY A 543 -43.90 -29.39 -68.73
CA GLY A 543 -42.55 -29.80 -68.37
C GLY A 543 -41.62 -28.59 -68.16
N ASP A 544 -41.64 -27.64 -69.10
CA ASP A 544 -40.85 -26.40 -69.01
C ASP A 544 -41.26 -25.56 -67.78
N ILE A 545 -42.57 -25.45 -67.50
CA ILE A 545 -43.08 -24.78 -66.29
C ILE A 545 -42.64 -25.52 -65.02
N GLY A 546 -42.70 -26.86 -65.02
CA GLY A 546 -42.25 -27.69 -63.90
C GLY A 546 -40.78 -27.43 -63.54
N GLN A 547 -39.92 -27.34 -64.56
CA GLN A 547 -38.51 -26.97 -64.37
C GLN A 547 -38.35 -25.57 -63.76
N GLN A 548 -39.16 -24.60 -64.20
CA GLN A 548 -39.14 -23.24 -63.65
C GLN A 548 -39.60 -23.21 -62.18
N ILE A 549 -40.65 -23.96 -61.83
CA ILE A 549 -41.15 -24.06 -60.46
C ILE A 549 -40.12 -24.73 -59.55
N SER A 550 -39.48 -25.81 -60.01
CA SER A 550 -38.39 -26.45 -59.27
C SER A 550 -37.24 -25.47 -59.01
N SER A 551 -36.89 -24.64 -60.00
CA SER A 551 -35.84 -23.62 -59.83
C SER A 551 -36.22 -22.54 -58.82
N ILE A 552 -37.50 -22.11 -58.81
CA ILE A 552 -38.03 -21.17 -57.81
C ILE A 552 -37.99 -21.77 -56.41
N GLN A 553 -38.38 -23.05 -56.26
CA GLN A 553 -38.36 -23.74 -54.97
C GLN A 553 -36.94 -23.81 -54.39
N VAL A 554 -35.95 -24.20 -55.21
CA VAL A 554 -34.53 -24.24 -54.82
C VAL A 554 -34.05 -22.84 -54.39
N ALA A 555 -34.26 -21.81 -55.22
CA ALA A 555 -33.85 -20.44 -54.90
C ALA A 555 -34.51 -19.90 -53.62
N THR A 556 -35.77 -20.28 -53.36
CA THR A 556 -36.49 -19.91 -52.14
C THR A 556 -35.91 -20.61 -50.92
N GLN A 557 -35.53 -21.88 -51.04
CA GLN A 557 -34.92 -22.64 -49.95
C GLN A 557 -33.51 -22.13 -49.61
N ASP A 558 -32.73 -21.78 -50.63
CA ASP A 558 -31.43 -21.12 -50.46
C ASP A 558 -31.59 -19.77 -49.74
N SER A 559 -32.62 -18.99 -50.10
CA SER A 559 -32.93 -17.71 -49.47
C SER A 559 -33.28 -17.88 -47.98
N VAL A 560 -34.08 -18.90 -47.62
CA VAL A 560 -34.38 -19.24 -46.21
C VAL A 560 -33.10 -19.58 -45.45
N GLY A 561 -32.20 -20.36 -46.05
CA GLY A 561 -30.90 -20.70 -45.46
C GLY A 561 -30.03 -19.47 -45.20
N ALA A 562 -29.97 -18.55 -46.17
CA ALA A 562 -29.24 -17.30 -46.04
C ALA A 562 -29.81 -16.41 -44.93
N ILE A 563 -31.14 -16.25 -44.86
CA ILE A 563 -31.82 -15.45 -43.82
C ILE A 563 -31.54 -16.02 -42.42
N LYS A 564 -31.58 -17.35 -42.25
CA LYS A 564 -31.23 -17.99 -40.96
C LYS A 564 -29.79 -17.71 -40.54
N THR A 565 -28.85 -17.78 -41.48
CA THR A 565 -27.44 -17.46 -41.22
C THR A 565 -27.26 -16.00 -40.82
N ILE A 566 -27.97 -15.08 -41.48
CA ILE A 566 -27.99 -13.66 -41.12
C ILE A 566 -28.56 -13.47 -39.71
N GLY A 567 -29.70 -14.11 -39.39
CA GLY A 567 -30.31 -14.05 -38.06
C GLY A 567 -29.35 -14.49 -36.95
N GLY A 568 -28.67 -15.64 -37.12
CA GLY A 568 -27.67 -16.10 -36.15
C GLY A 568 -26.45 -15.19 -36.02
N THR A 569 -26.06 -14.50 -37.10
CA THR A 569 -24.98 -13.50 -37.05
C THR A 569 -25.39 -12.26 -36.23
N ILE A 570 -26.64 -11.81 -36.38
CA ILE A 570 -27.18 -10.67 -35.63
C ILE A 570 -27.39 -11.03 -34.15
N GLU A 571 -27.85 -12.23 -33.83
CA GLU A 571 -27.93 -12.71 -32.44
C GLU A 571 -26.55 -12.68 -31.77
N ARG A 572 -25.51 -13.12 -32.48
CA ARG A 572 -24.13 -13.06 -31.99
C ARG A 572 -23.65 -11.62 -31.80
N LEU A 573 -24.03 -10.69 -32.67
CA LEU A 573 -23.76 -9.27 -32.47
C LEU A 573 -24.42 -8.76 -31.18
N SER A 574 -25.66 -9.15 -30.89
CA SER A 574 -26.36 -8.77 -29.66
C SER A 574 -25.65 -9.31 -28.40
N GLU A 575 -25.15 -10.55 -28.42
CA GLU A 575 -24.38 -11.13 -27.31
C GLU A 575 -23.06 -10.37 -27.08
N ILE A 576 -22.37 -10.01 -28.17
CA ILE A 576 -21.14 -9.20 -28.12
C ILE A 576 -21.43 -7.81 -27.53
N SER A 577 -22.48 -7.12 -27.99
CA SER A 577 -22.88 -5.81 -27.45
C SER A 577 -23.19 -5.88 -25.96
N SER A 578 -23.86 -6.94 -25.48
CA SER A 578 -24.09 -7.13 -24.04
C SER A 578 -22.79 -7.32 -23.25
N THR A 579 -21.81 -8.03 -23.83
CA THR A 579 -20.51 -8.23 -23.19
C THR A 579 -19.71 -6.93 -23.13
N ILE A 580 -19.74 -6.14 -24.21
CA ILE A 580 -19.11 -4.82 -24.25
C ILE A 580 -19.76 -3.90 -23.22
N ALA A 581 -21.10 -3.91 -23.08
CA ALA A 581 -21.80 -3.08 -22.11
C ALA A 581 -21.31 -3.34 -20.67
N ALA A 582 -21.19 -4.61 -20.30
CA ALA A 582 -20.66 -4.99 -18.98
C ALA A 582 -19.21 -4.51 -18.78
N ALA A 583 -18.36 -4.66 -19.80
CA ALA A 583 -16.97 -4.18 -19.74
C ALA A 583 -16.87 -2.64 -19.63
N VAL A 584 -17.77 -1.92 -20.30
CA VAL A 584 -17.83 -0.45 -20.26
C VAL A 584 -18.33 0.05 -18.90
N GLU A 585 -19.29 -0.64 -18.27
CA GLU A 585 -19.70 -0.35 -16.89
C GLU A 585 -18.54 -0.53 -15.90
N GLU A 586 -17.78 -1.62 -16.02
CA GLU A 586 -16.58 -1.85 -15.21
C GLU A 586 -15.51 -0.78 -15.42
N GLN A 587 -15.27 -0.38 -16.67
CA GLN A 587 -14.38 0.75 -16.99
C GLN A 587 -14.85 2.07 -16.39
N GLY A 588 -16.16 2.30 -16.34
CA GLY A 588 -16.75 3.48 -15.70
C GLY A 588 -16.49 3.51 -14.20
N ALA A 589 -16.65 2.36 -13.52
CA ALA A 589 -16.33 2.23 -12.10
C ALA A 589 -14.84 2.50 -11.82
N ALA A 590 -13.94 1.90 -12.62
CA ALA A 590 -12.50 2.10 -12.48
C ALA A 590 -12.08 3.56 -12.71
N THR A 591 -12.68 4.24 -13.69
CA THR A 591 -12.39 5.66 -13.98
C THR A 591 -12.86 6.57 -12.85
N SER A 592 -14.02 6.27 -12.25
CA SER A 592 -14.53 6.98 -11.07
C SER A 592 -13.61 6.81 -9.86
N GLU A 593 -13.05 5.61 -9.66
CA GLU A 593 -12.07 5.35 -8.61
C GLU A 593 -10.75 6.11 -8.85
N ILE A 594 -10.27 6.16 -10.10
CA ILE A 594 -9.11 6.98 -10.49
C ILE A 594 -9.36 8.45 -10.14
N SER A 595 -10.52 9.01 -10.50
CA SER A 595 -10.86 10.41 -10.20
C SER A 595 -10.82 10.68 -8.69
N ARG A 596 -11.38 9.77 -7.88
CA ARG A 596 -11.33 9.89 -6.41
C ARG A 596 -9.90 9.84 -5.86
N ASN A 597 -9.07 8.93 -6.37
CA ASN A 597 -7.67 8.81 -5.95
C ASN A 597 -6.84 10.03 -6.33
N VAL A 598 -7.10 10.62 -7.49
CA VAL A 598 -6.46 11.86 -7.97
C VAL A 598 -6.81 13.04 -7.07
N GLN A 599 -8.08 13.17 -6.63
CA GLN A 599 -8.49 14.20 -5.68
C GLN A 599 -7.77 14.07 -4.33
N SER A 600 -7.64 12.84 -3.81
CA SER A 600 -6.87 12.57 -2.59
C SER A 600 -5.38 12.90 -2.78
N ALA A 601 -4.80 12.56 -3.92
CA ALA A 601 -3.41 12.91 -4.23
C ALA A 601 -3.21 14.43 -4.30
N ALA A 602 -4.15 15.17 -4.88
CA ALA A 602 -4.11 16.64 -4.94
C ALA A 602 -4.17 17.27 -3.53
N ALA A 603 -5.01 16.74 -2.65
CA ALA A 603 -5.06 17.18 -1.25
C ALA A 603 -3.71 16.90 -0.55
N GLY A 604 -3.13 15.72 -0.77
CA GLY A 604 -1.84 15.34 -0.20
C GLY A 604 -0.68 16.23 -0.69
N THR A 605 -0.62 16.57 -1.98
CA THR A 605 0.43 17.48 -2.49
C THR A 605 0.26 18.90 -1.94
N SER A 606 -0.97 19.37 -1.78
CA SER A 606 -1.25 20.67 -1.15
C SER A 606 -0.84 20.68 0.33
N GLU A 607 -1.05 19.58 1.05
CA GLU A 607 -0.65 19.46 2.46
C GLU A 607 0.88 19.45 2.61
N VAL A 608 1.58 18.70 1.75
CA VAL A 608 3.06 18.71 1.72
C VAL A 608 3.60 20.11 1.45
N SER A 609 2.99 20.87 0.53
CA SER A 609 3.36 22.26 0.25
C SER A 609 3.16 23.18 1.47
N ALA A 610 2.07 23.02 2.22
CA ALA A 610 1.85 23.78 3.46
C ALA A 610 2.86 23.42 4.56
N ASN A 611 3.14 22.12 4.72
CA ASN A 611 4.10 21.62 5.70
C ASN A 611 5.53 22.08 5.39
N ILE A 612 5.93 22.08 4.11
CA ILE A 612 7.29 22.48 3.72
C ILE A 612 7.51 23.99 3.91
N SER A 613 6.46 24.80 3.72
CA SER A 613 6.50 26.23 4.06
C SER A 613 6.78 26.45 5.56
N SER A 614 6.15 25.64 6.42
CA SER A 614 6.39 25.68 7.87
C SER A 614 7.82 25.24 8.24
N VAL A 615 8.35 24.21 7.58
CA VAL A 615 9.74 23.78 7.77
C VAL A 615 10.73 24.87 7.34
N ARG A 616 10.48 25.54 6.21
CA ARG A 616 11.29 26.67 5.73
C ARG A 616 11.30 27.81 6.75
N GLN A 617 10.15 28.12 7.34
CA GLN A 617 10.05 29.14 8.39
C GLN A 617 10.82 28.73 9.64
N GLY A 618 10.63 27.51 10.16
CA GLY A 618 11.34 27.02 11.34
C GLY A 618 12.87 26.97 11.14
N ALA A 619 13.33 26.63 9.93
CA ALA A 619 14.75 26.71 9.57
C ALA A 619 15.27 28.15 9.60
N THR A 620 14.50 29.12 9.08
CA THR A 620 14.86 30.54 9.11
C THR A 620 14.95 31.09 10.54
N GLU A 621 14.00 30.71 11.40
CA GLU A 621 14.00 31.06 12.82
C GLU A 621 15.21 30.44 13.55
N THR A 622 15.51 29.18 13.27
CA THR A 622 16.70 28.48 13.82
C THR A 622 18.00 29.16 13.39
N GLY A 623 18.13 29.55 12.13
CA GLY A 623 19.30 30.28 11.62
C GLY A 623 19.48 31.65 12.30
N SER A 624 18.37 32.36 12.54
CA SER A 624 18.37 33.64 13.25
C SER A 624 18.77 33.49 14.72
N ALA A 625 18.18 32.51 15.43
CA ALA A 625 18.52 32.20 16.82
C ALA A 625 19.99 31.76 16.96
N SER A 626 20.46 30.93 16.03
CA SER A 626 21.87 30.47 16.00
C SER A 626 22.83 31.64 15.79
N SER A 627 22.50 32.59 14.93
CA SER A 627 23.30 33.81 14.73
C SER A 627 23.40 34.67 16.00
N GLN A 628 22.32 34.74 16.78
CA GLN A 628 22.31 35.42 18.08
C GLN A 628 23.18 34.69 19.12
N VAL A 629 23.08 33.35 19.20
CA VAL A 629 23.91 32.53 20.08
C VAL A 629 25.38 32.66 19.72
N LEU A 630 25.72 32.64 18.42
CA LEU A 630 27.08 32.84 17.93
C LEU A 630 27.64 34.20 18.39
N SER A 631 26.85 35.27 18.22
CA SER A 631 27.25 36.62 18.66
C SER A 631 27.44 36.71 20.17
N ALA A 632 26.58 36.05 20.95
CA ALA A 632 26.68 36.00 22.41
C ALA A 632 27.90 35.20 22.87
N ALA A 633 28.18 34.06 22.23
CA ALA A 633 29.36 33.23 22.51
C ALA A 633 30.67 33.96 22.20
N GLN A 634 30.75 34.65 21.06
CA GLN A 634 31.91 35.49 20.70
C GLN A 634 32.12 36.64 21.69
N SER A 635 31.03 37.27 22.16
CA SER A 635 31.10 38.32 23.18
C SER A 635 31.59 37.76 24.53
N LEU A 636 31.07 36.59 24.94
CA LEU A 636 31.47 35.92 26.17
C LEU A 636 32.93 35.48 26.15
N SER A 637 33.43 34.99 25.01
CA SER A 637 34.83 34.65 24.81
C SER A 637 35.74 35.88 24.94
N ASN A 638 35.35 37.01 24.32
CA ASN A 638 36.07 38.27 24.46
C ASN A 638 36.07 38.82 25.90
N ASP A 639 34.92 38.80 26.58
CA ASP A 639 34.81 39.25 27.97
C ASP A 639 35.62 38.35 28.92
N SER A 640 35.66 37.04 28.67
CA SER A 640 36.48 36.08 29.43
C SER A 640 37.96 36.37 29.27
N ASN A 641 38.43 36.64 28.04
CA ASN A 641 39.80 37.03 27.77
C ASN A 641 40.16 38.37 28.43
N ARG A 642 39.24 39.34 28.42
CA ARG A 642 39.45 40.63 29.10
C ARG A 642 39.51 40.47 30.62
N LEU A 643 38.65 39.63 31.21
CA LEU A 643 38.68 39.33 32.63
C LEU A 643 40.00 38.65 33.03
N LYS A 644 40.49 37.70 32.22
CA LYS A 644 41.81 37.07 32.42
C LYS A 644 42.93 38.12 32.52
N PHE A 645 42.92 39.07 31.60
CA PHE A 645 43.93 40.13 31.53
C PHE A 645 43.87 41.07 32.74
N GLU A 646 42.68 41.57 33.10
CA GLU A 646 42.51 42.48 34.23
C GLU A 646 42.84 41.81 35.58
N VAL A 647 42.49 40.53 35.74
CA VAL A 647 42.83 39.73 36.93
C VAL A 647 44.34 39.55 37.03
N SER A 648 45.02 39.17 35.94
CA SER A 648 46.48 39.06 35.91
C SER A 648 47.16 40.37 36.29
N LYS A 649 46.71 41.50 35.72
CA LYS A 649 47.26 42.84 36.00
C LYS A 649 47.04 43.28 37.46
N PHE A 650 45.86 43.01 38.00
CA PHE A 650 45.56 43.28 39.41
C PHE A 650 46.48 42.47 40.33
N LEU A 651 46.66 41.18 40.05
CA LEU A 651 47.50 40.29 40.84
C LEU A 651 48.98 40.67 40.78
N ASP A 652 49.49 41.07 39.60
CA ASP A 652 50.85 41.60 39.46
C ASP A 652 51.06 42.84 40.32
N THR A 653 50.05 43.71 40.41
CA THR A 653 50.08 44.91 41.25
C THR A 653 50.07 44.54 42.75
N VAL A 654 49.27 43.55 43.15
CA VAL A 654 49.21 43.05 44.54
C VAL A 654 50.50 42.36 44.96
N ARG A 655 51.15 41.62 44.04
CA ARG A 655 52.45 40.95 44.28
C ARG A 655 53.61 41.95 44.35
N ALA A 656 53.51 43.08 43.64
CA ALA A 656 54.51 44.14 43.64
C ALA A 656 54.43 45.05 44.89
N ALA A 657 53.24 45.20 45.48
CA ALA A 657 53.01 45.90 46.75
C ALA A 657 53.62 45.15 47.96
#